data_AF-A0A9E4F495-F1
#
_entry.id   AF-A0A9E4F495-F1
#
_cell.length_a   1.000
_cell.length_b   1.000
_cell.length_c   1.000
_cell.angle_alpha   90.00
_cell.angle_beta   90.00
_cell.angle_gamma   90.00
#
_symmetry.space_group_name_H-M   'P 1'
#
loop_
_entity.id
_entity.type
_entity.pdbx_description
1 polymer ?
#
loop_
_entity_poly.entity_id
_entity_poly.type
_entity_poly.pdbx_seq_one_letter_code
_entity_poly.pdbx_strand_id
1 'polypeptide(L)'
;MRPEFEEVRNETVRVLDGIPQIERWAFEYAPGSSEPVDKGYLRHVRDADFVVWLVTAPTTEPVTAEVKEAIAAGRRLWIVIVDPRDQWSDATKSLVDHASRHAKWIEPSRCGGLRQALLMTWGDDTIRAHRGIPGMGRVARLESMGRASRARCLSRWQAAGVPRDVAFQMVQETRVGSAPPELLPTRRHPISLLTGDFGIGKSLAAERALQAAIAASQEGQATAIPVFVQADMLEGPLEPAVRQHASELGDPRIEGVFLVVDGLEQAGVGDALRILDETRALVETWPGSCALVTSRALPVPIPIEEERPLPPLSSRAADDLVTRVSGRGGTPALSTGWPQPVQEAIVRPLFAILLGGYLREQNPVLPRSLGDLISLLVARSLLAAGLHDRQAQPILRRLAVATTQRGGGRIQTNEVGDPDALQDLASAGLVVMDDGLVEFALPILQQWFSAHALGEGLVSLSEIARSGAMLDRWRYALVIAAGLFDHDTATDLLAPLAREHPGFVSQIVGEGLTKWGLDDAVPAASGTDAAERIRQAMDALVSGLGPLAKLIAPLQRSGELRPVAARNSGVRLAVGWYCGRSGRPAVSELPQDFSISPPPELTMYRQANPGRHSAWAWPWALESLTGELSQLLKSRRLRSTAVASRHEEAWYGALALLNRGHFDAGPIKLEDLKRRLSRLRRSGELLIRRNSYDLAMIWSVVDEATAAHSSQLPLPHPGPDQRQGQWIWSAYSDAQLLQRTRSVFRAALEIYESIVAEWFSSFRDRLSTSVLLPAVVEGYLLPPQSSKKGLVGGPAIGWRFRALPVGQASRVDICLVAEPWRFDWSESRAELTRLRKLRPDAAEWLHYSVVDEVLDVFGEAPARKLAYRWLSDDLVRIGWLERGTY
;
A
#
# COMPACT_ATOMS: atom_id res chain seq x y z
N MET A 1 13.29 -10.25 63.36
CA MET A 1 12.60 -10.30 62.05
C MET A 1 13.08 -11.55 61.33
N ARG A 2 12.18 -12.36 60.74
CA ARG A 2 12.63 -13.46 59.85
C ARG A 2 13.11 -12.82 58.53
N PRO A 3 14.23 -13.27 57.94
CA PRO A 3 14.79 -12.67 56.71
C PRO A 3 13.79 -12.62 55.54
N GLU A 4 12.92 -13.64 55.46
CA GLU A 4 11.90 -13.81 54.43
C GLU A 4 10.86 -12.67 54.41
N PHE A 5 10.62 -12.02 55.55
CA PHE A 5 9.61 -10.95 55.64
C PHE A 5 10.17 -9.56 55.33
N GLU A 6 11.45 -9.35 55.62
CA GLU A 6 12.16 -8.14 55.21
C GLU A 6 12.21 -8.04 53.68
N GLU A 7 12.33 -9.18 52.99
CA GLU A 7 12.24 -9.29 51.54
C GLU A 7 10.84 -8.94 51.00
N VAL A 8 9.77 -9.46 51.62
CA VAL A 8 8.36 -9.15 51.27
C VAL A 8 8.05 -7.66 51.47
N ARG A 9 8.50 -7.07 52.57
CA ARG A 9 8.36 -5.64 52.84
C ARG A 9 9.14 -4.81 51.82
N ASN A 10 10.40 -5.14 51.56
CA ASN A 10 11.22 -4.40 50.61
C ASN A 10 10.68 -4.49 49.18
N GLU A 11 10.13 -5.63 48.77
CA GLU A 11 9.48 -5.78 47.47
C GLU A 11 8.16 -4.99 47.41
N THR A 12 7.36 -4.98 48.47
CA THR A 12 6.15 -4.15 48.58
C THR A 12 6.49 -2.66 48.44
N VAL A 13 7.53 -2.21 49.15
CA VAL A 13 8.04 -0.84 49.08
C VAL A 13 8.56 -0.54 47.67
N ARG A 14 9.34 -1.43 47.05
CA ARG A 14 9.87 -1.24 45.69
C ARG A 14 8.76 -1.13 44.64
N VAL A 15 7.71 -1.95 44.74
CA VAL A 15 6.55 -1.89 43.83
C VAL A 15 5.81 -0.57 43.99
N LEU A 16 5.59 -0.13 45.22
CA LEU A 16 4.88 1.11 45.52
C LEU A 16 5.74 2.37 45.21
N ASP A 17 7.08 2.32 45.27
CA ASP A 17 7.98 3.41 44.83
C ASP A 17 7.94 3.63 43.31
N GLY A 18 7.58 2.60 42.55
CA GLY A 18 7.41 2.70 41.10
C GLY A 18 6.14 3.44 40.67
N ILE A 19 5.33 3.94 41.61
CA ILE A 19 4.05 4.60 41.37
C ILE A 19 4.21 6.11 41.63
N PRO A 20 4.13 6.99 40.61
CA PRO A 20 4.30 8.43 40.81
C PRO A 20 3.16 9.08 41.62
N GLN A 21 3.48 10.12 42.42
CA GLN A 21 2.53 11.07 43.04
C GLN A 21 1.60 10.53 44.15
N ILE A 22 2.06 9.58 44.97
CA ILE A 22 1.29 9.09 46.14
C ILE A 22 2.06 9.19 47.46
N GLU A 23 1.38 9.57 48.54
CA GLU A 23 1.86 9.39 49.92
C GLU A 23 1.42 8.00 50.42
N ARG A 24 2.37 7.17 50.88
CA ARG A 24 2.14 5.75 51.16
C ARG A 24 2.67 5.35 52.53
N TRP A 25 2.01 4.36 53.15
CA TRP A 25 2.47 3.76 54.42
C TRP A 25 2.29 2.23 54.40
N ALA A 26 3.37 1.48 54.67
CA ALA A 26 3.36 0.01 54.68
C ALA A 26 4.10 -0.55 55.92
N PHE A 27 3.48 -1.51 56.62
CA PHE A 27 4.01 -2.06 57.87
C PHE A 27 3.73 -3.57 58.02
N GLU A 28 4.53 -4.18 58.89
CA GLU A 28 4.48 -5.60 59.26
C GLU A 28 4.73 -5.76 60.77
N TYR A 29 5.75 -5.05 61.28
CA TYR A 29 6.13 -4.95 62.69
C TYR A 29 6.79 -3.58 62.92
N ALA A 30 6.17 -2.67 63.66
CA ALA A 30 6.82 -1.43 64.08
C ALA A 30 7.72 -1.74 65.29
N PRO A 31 9.06 -1.60 65.22
CA PRO A 31 9.86 -1.56 66.45
C PRO A 31 9.38 -0.36 67.27
N GLY A 32 9.24 -0.54 68.59
CA GLY A 32 8.75 0.52 69.48
C GLY A 32 9.46 1.83 69.21
N SER A 33 8.74 2.77 68.59
CA SER A 33 9.23 4.12 68.35
C SER A 33 9.51 4.77 69.70
N SER A 34 10.60 5.54 69.80
CA SER A 34 10.88 6.38 70.96
C SER A 34 9.93 7.58 71.07
N GLU A 35 9.03 7.77 70.09
CA GLU A 35 7.97 8.77 70.16
C GLU A 35 6.75 8.21 70.91
N PRO A 36 6.20 8.94 71.89
CA PRO A 36 4.99 8.52 72.59
C PRO A 36 3.85 8.28 71.60
N VAL A 37 3.03 7.26 71.88
CA VAL A 37 1.93 6.73 71.03
C VAL A 37 0.82 7.77 70.72
N ASP A 38 0.96 9.02 71.17
CA ASP A 38 0.00 10.09 70.93
C ASP A 38 0.36 10.99 69.73
N LYS A 39 -0.60 11.04 68.80
CA LYS A 39 -0.82 12.00 67.69
C LYS A 39 0.27 12.17 66.61
N GLY A 40 1.56 11.98 66.91
CA GLY A 40 2.65 12.15 65.93
C GLY A 40 2.76 10.96 64.96
N TYR A 41 2.93 9.76 65.51
CA TYR A 41 3.14 8.52 64.74
C TYR A 41 1.99 8.18 63.78
N LEU A 42 0.75 8.26 64.25
CA LEU A 42 -0.45 7.95 63.47
C LEU A 42 -0.77 9.01 62.39
N ARG A 43 -0.06 10.15 62.38
CA ARG A 43 -0.19 11.15 61.32
C ARG A 43 0.16 10.57 59.95
N HIS A 44 1.18 9.72 59.86
CA HIS A 44 1.57 9.09 58.60
C HIS A 44 0.47 8.20 58.01
N VAL A 45 -0.33 7.55 58.87
CA VAL A 45 -1.51 6.78 58.44
C VAL A 45 -2.63 7.70 57.95
N ARG A 46 -2.81 8.86 58.61
CA ARG A 46 -3.83 9.85 58.23
C ARG A 46 -3.51 10.61 56.97
N ASP A 47 -2.23 10.86 56.69
CA ASP A 47 -1.78 11.63 55.53
C ASP A 47 -1.62 10.72 54.28
N ALA A 48 -1.47 9.41 54.47
CA ALA A 48 -1.35 8.45 53.36
C ALA A 48 -2.60 8.36 52.47
N ASP A 49 -2.36 8.21 51.17
CA ASP A 49 -3.37 7.88 50.16
C ASP A 49 -3.82 6.42 50.26
N PHE A 50 -2.88 5.54 50.62
CA PHE A 50 -3.09 4.10 50.81
C PHE A 50 -2.28 3.56 51.99
N VAL A 51 -2.88 2.61 52.70
CA VAL A 51 -2.28 1.91 53.83
C VAL A 51 -2.19 0.43 53.48
N VAL A 52 -1.00 -0.16 53.54
CA VAL A 52 -0.79 -1.59 53.27
C VAL A 52 -0.39 -2.29 54.57
N TRP A 53 -1.25 -3.21 54.99
CA TRP A 53 -0.98 -4.10 56.12
C TRP A 53 -0.55 -5.47 55.61
N LEU A 54 0.70 -5.83 55.91
CA LEU A 54 1.23 -7.18 55.69
C LEU A 54 0.87 -8.04 56.92
N VAL A 55 0.00 -9.02 56.74
CA VAL A 55 -0.48 -9.88 57.84
C VAL A 55 0.50 -11.02 58.08
N THR A 56 1.25 -10.90 59.17
CA THR A 56 2.12 -11.95 59.73
C THR A 56 1.71 -12.29 61.16
N ALA A 57 2.09 -13.48 61.64
CA ALA A 57 1.75 -13.95 62.99
C ALA A 57 2.87 -13.70 64.02
N PRO A 58 2.61 -13.06 65.20
CA PRO A 58 1.40 -12.34 65.64
C PRO A 58 1.43 -10.82 65.37
N THR A 59 0.25 -10.22 65.17
CA THR A 59 0.06 -8.76 65.01
C THR A 59 0.32 -8.00 66.31
N THR A 60 1.11 -6.93 66.27
CA THR A 60 1.45 -6.13 67.44
C THR A 60 0.43 -5.04 67.75
N GLU A 61 0.49 -4.49 68.97
CA GLU A 61 -0.39 -3.39 69.41
C GLU A 61 -0.24 -2.11 68.55
N PRO A 62 0.97 -1.67 68.13
CA PRO A 62 1.12 -0.55 67.21
C PRO A 62 0.43 -0.76 65.86
N VAL A 63 0.61 -1.94 65.27
CA VAL A 63 -0.03 -2.34 63.99
C VAL A 63 -1.55 -2.37 64.14
N THR A 64 -2.04 -2.80 65.30
CA THR A 64 -3.47 -2.74 65.65
C THR A 64 -3.99 -1.29 65.70
N ALA A 65 -3.21 -0.36 66.27
CA ALA A 65 -3.56 1.05 66.30
C ALA A 65 -3.55 1.69 64.90
N GLU A 66 -2.58 1.35 64.04
CA GLU A 66 -2.51 1.83 62.65
C GLU A 66 -3.68 1.35 61.80
N VAL A 67 -4.05 0.07 61.89
CA VAL A 67 -5.21 -0.49 61.17
C VAL A 67 -6.50 0.20 61.62
N LYS A 68 -6.69 0.38 62.93
CA LYS A 68 -7.86 1.07 63.47
C LYS A 68 -7.92 2.53 63.03
N GLU A 69 -6.78 3.22 63.00
CA GLU A 69 -6.69 4.60 62.55
C GLU A 69 -6.97 4.72 61.04
N ALA A 70 -6.44 3.82 60.22
CA ALA A 70 -6.72 3.79 58.78
C ALA A 70 -8.23 3.65 58.50
N ILE A 71 -8.91 2.76 59.24
CA ILE A 71 -10.37 2.58 59.15
C ILE A 71 -11.11 3.84 59.63
N ALA A 72 -10.73 4.41 60.77
CA ALA A 72 -11.37 5.60 61.33
C ALA A 72 -11.22 6.84 60.44
N ALA A 73 -10.06 7.01 59.80
CA ALA A 73 -9.76 8.09 58.87
C ALA A 73 -10.27 7.84 57.44
N GLY A 74 -10.97 6.72 57.20
CA GLY A 74 -11.55 6.39 55.88
C GLY A 74 -10.50 6.13 54.79
N ARG A 75 -9.29 5.71 55.17
CA ARG A 75 -8.19 5.47 54.25
C ARG A 75 -8.32 4.11 53.56
N ARG A 76 -7.77 4.02 52.35
CA ARG A 76 -7.80 2.79 51.57
C ARG A 76 -6.80 1.80 52.14
N LEU A 77 -7.33 0.76 52.80
CA LEU A 77 -6.55 -0.27 53.45
C LEU A 77 -6.46 -1.52 52.56
N TRP A 78 -5.24 -2.00 52.33
CA TRP A 78 -4.96 -3.28 51.69
C TRP A 78 -4.41 -4.27 52.71
N ILE A 79 -4.99 -5.47 52.74
CA ILE A 79 -4.60 -6.54 53.63
C ILE A 79 -3.93 -7.62 52.79
N VAL A 80 -2.61 -7.74 52.91
CA VAL A 80 -1.80 -8.74 52.21
C VAL A 80 -1.54 -9.90 53.16
N ILE A 81 -2.09 -11.07 52.84
CA ILE A 81 -1.89 -12.31 53.60
C ILE A 81 -0.52 -12.85 53.23
N VAL A 82 0.42 -12.81 54.18
CA VAL A 82 1.77 -13.37 54.00
C VAL A 82 1.85 -14.76 54.64
N ASP A 83 1.34 -14.91 55.86
CA ASP A 83 1.23 -16.21 56.55
C ASP A 83 -0.15 -16.85 56.37
N PRO A 84 -0.25 -18.19 56.26
CA PRO A 84 -1.54 -18.87 56.22
C PRO A 84 -2.30 -18.73 57.55
N ARG A 85 -3.63 -18.71 57.44
CA ARG A 85 -4.57 -18.31 58.51
C ARG A 85 -4.52 -19.19 59.77
N ASP A 86 -4.04 -20.42 59.64
CA ASP A 86 -3.84 -21.37 60.74
C ASP A 86 -2.73 -20.96 61.70
N GLN A 87 -1.81 -20.10 61.26
CA GLN A 87 -0.70 -19.59 62.07
C GLN A 87 -1.05 -18.31 62.85
N TRP A 88 -2.23 -17.72 62.61
CA TRP A 88 -2.62 -16.44 63.21
C TRP A 88 -3.11 -16.58 64.65
N SER A 89 -2.72 -15.61 65.49
CA SER A 89 -3.30 -15.44 66.82
C SER A 89 -4.79 -15.07 66.74
N ASP A 90 -5.57 -15.35 67.80
CA ASP A 90 -6.99 -14.99 67.84
C ASP A 90 -7.21 -13.46 67.77
N ALA A 91 -6.27 -12.67 68.29
CA ALA A 91 -6.26 -11.22 68.15
C ALA A 91 -6.06 -10.78 66.69
N THR A 92 -5.12 -11.40 65.97
CA THR A 92 -4.90 -11.18 64.53
C THR A 92 -6.15 -11.55 63.73
N LYS A 93 -6.73 -12.73 63.98
CA LYS A 93 -7.97 -13.17 63.31
C LYS A 93 -9.10 -12.17 63.52
N SER A 94 -9.32 -11.73 64.76
CA SER A 94 -10.37 -10.76 65.08
C SER A 94 -10.14 -9.39 64.43
N LEU A 95 -8.91 -8.90 64.38
CA LEU A 95 -8.59 -7.61 63.74
C LEU A 95 -8.75 -7.69 62.23
N VAL A 96 -8.28 -8.78 61.62
CA VAL A 96 -8.40 -9.05 60.20
C VAL A 96 -9.88 -9.15 59.79
N ASP A 97 -10.71 -9.90 60.53
CA ASP A 97 -12.16 -10.04 60.28
C ASP A 97 -12.93 -8.71 60.43
N HIS A 98 -12.47 -7.83 61.33
CA HIS A 98 -13.02 -6.48 61.47
C HIS A 98 -12.60 -5.58 60.30
N ALA A 99 -11.32 -5.58 59.95
CA ALA A 99 -10.76 -4.75 58.88
C ALA A 99 -11.21 -5.17 57.48
N SER A 100 -11.54 -6.45 57.25
CA SER A 100 -12.02 -6.95 55.95
C SER A 100 -13.27 -6.25 55.44
N ARG A 101 -14.10 -5.73 56.35
CA ARG A 101 -15.33 -5.01 55.99
C ARG A 101 -15.04 -3.64 55.37
N HIS A 102 -13.80 -3.16 55.51
CA HIS A 102 -13.36 -1.83 55.11
C HIS A 102 -12.09 -1.86 54.23
N ALA A 103 -11.60 -3.05 53.84
CA ALA A 103 -10.32 -3.24 53.18
C ALA A 103 -10.36 -4.31 52.09
N LYS A 104 -9.47 -4.22 51.09
CA LYS A 104 -9.30 -5.24 50.05
C LYS A 104 -8.27 -6.28 50.49
N TRP A 105 -8.56 -7.55 50.21
CA TRP A 105 -7.73 -8.67 50.60
C TRP A 105 -6.92 -9.21 49.42
N ILE A 106 -5.65 -9.51 49.68
CA ILE A 106 -4.69 -9.96 48.69
C ILE A 106 -4.01 -11.21 49.23
N GLU A 107 -4.07 -12.31 48.46
CA GLU A 107 -3.36 -13.55 48.76
C GLU A 107 -2.35 -13.81 47.62
N PRO A 108 -1.06 -13.43 47.78
CA PRO A 108 -0.05 -13.48 46.72
C PRO A 108 0.10 -14.83 46.04
N SER A 109 -0.13 -15.92 46.76
CA SER A 109 -0.07 -17.30 46.27
C SER A 109 -1.09 -17.58 45.16
N ARG A 110 -2.21 -16.85 45.09
CA ARG A 110 -3.23 -17.00 44.05
C ARG A 110 -3.01 -16.10 42.83
N CYS A 111 -2.08 -15.16 42.89
CA CYS A 111 -1.91 -14.09 41.90
C CYS A 111 -0.57 -14.14 41.16
N GLY A 112 0.14 -15.28 41.17
CA GLY A 112 1.44 -15.44 40.51
C GLY A 112 2.61 -14.76 41.25
N GLY A 113 2.42 -14.38 42.52
CA GLY A 113 3.43 -13.72 43.37
C GLY A 113 3.04 -12.32 43.84
N LEU A 114 3.74 -11.83 44.87
CA LEU A 114 3.45 -10.58 45.58
C LEU A 114 3.40 -9.34 44.66
N ARG A 115 4.38 -9.21 43.76
CA ARG A 115 4.48 -8.08 42.84
C ARG A 115 3.27 -7.98 41.92
N GLN A 116 2.84 -9.09 41.33
CA GLN A 116 1.70 -9.15 40.43
C GLN A 116 0.38 -8.91 41.18
N ALA A 117 0.25 -9.46 42.39
CA ALA A 117 -0.90 -9.24 43.27
C ALA A 117 -1.08 -7.75 43.63
N LEU A 118 0.02 -7.06 43.96
CA LEU A 118 0.03 -5.62 44.26
C LEU A 118 -0.28 -4.76 43.03
N LEU A 119 0.30 -5.07 41.86
CA LEU A 119 0.05 -4.33 40.61
C LEU A 119 -1.39 -4.50 40.10
N MET A 120 -1.96 -5.70 40.22
CA MET A 120 -3.37 -5.95 39.87
C MET A 120 -4.31 -5.22 40.83
N THR A 121 -4.03 -5.29 42.13
CA THR A 121 -4.84 -4.60 43.14
C THR A 121 -4.78 -3.08 42.97
N TRP A 122 -3.59 -2.55 42.68
CA TRP A 122 -3.40 -1.16 42.27
C TRP A 122 -4.25 -0.81 41.05
N GLY A 123 -4.16 -1.59 39.96
CA GLY A 123 -4.93 -1.35 38.74
C GLY A 123 -6.43 -1.26 39.00
N ASP A 124 -6.99 -2.20 39.74
CA ASP A 124 -8.41 -2.24 40.11
C ASP A 124 -8.83 -1.04 40.98
N ASP A 125 -8.05 -0.72 42.01
CA ASP A 125 -8.37 0.36 42.94
C ASP A 125 -8.17 1.73 42.28
N THR A 126 -7.21 1.85 41.36
CA THR A 126 -7.04 3.02 40.49
C THR A 126 -8.30 3.19 39.64
N ILE A 127 -8.75 2.14 38.94
CA ILE A 127 -9.98 2.20 38.11
C ILE A 127 -11.21 2.60 38.93
N ARG A 128 -11.36 2.13 40.17
CA ARG A 128 -12.50 2.48 41.06
C ARG A 128 -12.39 3.88 41.66
N ALA A 129 -11.19 4.28 42.07
CA ALA A 129 -10.91 5.59 42.64
C ALA A 129 -11.09 6.74 41.63
N HIS A 130 -10.86 6.45 40.36
CA HIS A 130 -10.70 7.48 39.31
C HIS A 130 -11.99 7.75 38.53
N ARG A 131 -13.12 7.09 38.88
CA ARG A 131 -14.46 7.34 38.27
C ARG A 131 -15.13 8.65 38.69
N GLY A 132 -14.55 9.43 39.61
CA GLY A 132 -15.17 10.63 40.18
C GLY A 132 -14.48 11.97 39.90
N ILE A 133 -13.33 12.01 39.21
CA ILE A 133 -12.52 13.23 39.04
C ILE A 133 -12.42 13.60 37.54
N PRO A 134 -12.96 14.75 37.10
CA PRO A 134 -12.87 15.20 35.71
C PRO A 134 -11.40 15.37 35.28
N GLY A 135 -10.97 14.66 34.22
CA GLY A 135 -9.61 14.71 33.67
C GLY A 135 -8.74 13.46 33.90
N MET A 136 -8.98 12.68 34.95
CA MET A 136 -8.18 11.45 35.25
C MET A 136 -8.53 10.25 34.34
N GLY A 137 -9.78 10.17 33.84
CA GLY A 137 -10.20 9.15 32.87
C GLY A 137 -9.41 9.22 31.56
N ARG A 138 -9.03 10.44 31.13
CA ARG A 138 -8.20 10.66 29.94
C ARG A 138 -6.79 10.10 30.13
N VAL A 139 -6.14 10.37 31.26
CA VAL A 139 -4.77 9.89 31.55
C VAL A 139 -4.73 8.36 31.61
N ALA A 140 -5.66 7.73 32.34
CA ALA A 140 -5.76 6.27 32.43
C ALA A 140 -6.02 5.61 31.06
N ARG A 141 -6.84 6.26 30.21
CA ARG A 141 -7.10 5.79 28.85
C ARG A 141 -5.88 5.91 27.95
N LEU A 142 -5.17 7.04 27.99
CA LEU A 142 -3.90 7.24 27.28
C LEU A 142 -2.84 6.20 27.69
N GLU A 143 -2.74 5.86 28.99
CA GLU A 143 -1.84 4.80 29.46
C GLU A 143 -2.24 3.41 28.93
N SER A 144 -3.54 3.10 28.91
CA SER A 144 -4.05 1.85 28.34
C SER A 144 -3.71 1.74 26.84
N MET A 145 -3.92 2.82 26.08
CA MET A 145 -3.53 2.89 24.67
C MET A 145 -2.02 2.71 24.48
N GLY A 146 -1.19 3.36 25.32
CA GLY A 146 0.26 3.20 25.29
C GLY A 146 0.71 1.78 25.59
N ARG A 147 0.03 1.06 26.51
CA ARG A 147 0.27 -0.37 26.75
C ARG A 147 -0.11 -1.23 25.54
N ALA A 148 -1.27 -0.99 24.94
CA ALA A 148 -1.72 -1.72 23.75
C ALA A 148 -0.75 -1.57 22.57
N SER A 149 -0.28 -0.34 22.31
CA SER A 149 0.70 -0.08 21.26
C SER A 149 2.03 -0.81 21.50
N ARG A 150 2.56 -0.77 22.72
CA ARG A 150 3.78 -1.51 23.08
C ARG A 150 3.62 -3.03 22.94
N ALA A 151 2.44 -3.57 23.30
CA ALA A 151 2.14 -4.98 23.13
C ALA A 151 2.13 -5.39 21.65
N ARG A 152 1.55 -4.57 20.76
CA ARG A 152 1.59 -4.81 19.31
C ARG A 152 3.01 -4.76 18.75
N CYS A 153 3.86 -3.82 19.19
CA CYS A 153 5.28 -3.81 18.80
C CYS A 153 6.01 -5.09 19.24
N LEU A 154 5.81 -5.51 20.49
CA LEU A 154 6.41 -6.72 21.04
C LEU A 154 5.99 -7.96 20.25
N SER A 155 4.69 -8.12 20.01
CA SER A 155 4.12 -9.23 19.23
C SER A 155 4.72 -9.31 17.83
N ARG A 156 4.82 -8.18 17.10
CA ARG A 156 5.41 -8.13 15.75
C ARG A 156 6.88 -8.55 15.73
N TRP A 157 7.68 -8.14 16.70
CA TRP A 157 9.09 -8.56 16.78
C TRP A 157 9.24 -10.05 17.13
N GLN A 158 8.42 -10.56 18.04
CA GLN A 158 8.42 -11.97 18.36
C GLN A 158 7.98 -12.83 17.17
N ALA A 159 6.96 -12.40 16.43
CA ALA A 159 6.52 -13.05 15.19
C ALA A 159 7.60 -13.03 14.09
N ALA A 160 8.48 -12.02 14.09
CA ALA A 160 9.66 -11.97 13.23
C ALA A 160 10.84 -12.81 13.76
N GLY A 161 10.67 -13.55 14.85
CA GLY A 161 11.71 -14.42 15.43
C GLY A 161 12.72 -13.72 16.34
N VAL A 162 12.43 -12.49 16.80
CA VAL A 162 13.25 -11.81 17.81
C VAL A 162 12.98 -12.43 19.19
N PRO A 163 14.01 -12.84 19.94
CA PRO A 163 13.85 -13.34 21.30
C PRO A 163 13.16 -12.34 22.23
N ARG A 164 12.35 -12.83 23.17
CA ARG A 164 11.46 -12.00 23.99
C ARG A 164 12.20 -10.94 24.82
N ASP A 165 13.38 -11.28 25.34
CA ASP A 165 14.26 -10.37 26.08
C ASP A 165 14.78 -9.23 25.21
N VAL A 166 15.27 -9.55 24.00
CA VAL A 166 15.74 -8.56 23.02
C VAL A 166 14.59 -7.70 22.53
N ALA A 167 13.44 -8.30 22.23
CA ALA A 167 12.25 -7.58 21.80
C ALA A 167 11.75 -6.63 22.91
N PHE A 168 11.80 -7.05 24.18
CA PHE A 168 11.46 -6.19 25.31
C PHE A 168 12.39 -4.98 25.42
N GLN A 169 13.71 -5.16 25.23
CA GLN A 169 14.66 -4.04 25.18
C GLN A 169 14.33 -3.08 24.03
N MET A 170 14.03 -3.61 22.83
CA MET A 170 13.66 -2.80 21.66
C MET A 170 12.37 -2.00 21.89
N VAL A 171 11.38 -2.53 22.63
CA VAL A 171 10.15 -1.79 22.99
C VAL A 171 10.50 -0.52 23.76
N GLN A 172 11.43 -0.60 24.72
CA GLN A 172 11.82 0.52 25.59
C GLN A 172 12.60 1.60 24.83
N GLU A 173 13.32 1.25 23.77
CA GLU A 173 14.07 2.19 22.95
C GLU A 173 13.16 2.86 21.90
N THR A 174 12.61 4.02 22.24
CA THR A 174 11.66 4.77 21.38
C THR A 174 12.23 5.14 20.00
N ARG A 175 13.54 5.28 19.87
CA ARG A 175 14.21 5.56 18.58
C ARG A 175 14.17 4.37 17.61
N VAL A 176 14.09 3.14 18.12
CA VAL A 176 14.06 1.93 17.28
C VAL A 176 12.73 1.85 16.55
N GLY A 177 12.81 1.94 15.22
CA GLY A 177 11.67 1.87 14.31
C GLY A 177 10.86 3.16 14.17
N SER A 178 11.36 4.29 14.66
CA SER A 178 10.73 5.61 14.46
C SER A 178 10.94 6.10 13.02
N ALA A 179 9.91 6.69 12.42
CA ALA A 179 10.07 7.43 11.16
C ALA A 179 10.87 8.72 11.38
N PRO A 180 11.65 9.17 10.39
CA PRO A 180 12.22 10.51 10.39
C PRO A 180 11.13 11.58 10.58
N PRO A 181 11.39 12.65 11.35
CA PRO A 181 10.39 13.69 11.62
C PRO A 181 9.83 14.36 10.35
N GLU A 182 10.61 14.42 9.27
CA GLU A 182 10.17 15.02 8.00
C GLU A 182 9.08 14.19 7.28
N LEU A 183 8.90 12.93 7.68
CA LEU A 183 7.86 12.05 7.14
C LEU A 183 6.60 12.04 8.01
N LEU A 184 6.60 12.69 9.17
CA LEU A 184 5.43 12.78 10.04
C LEU A 184 4.52 13.93 9.59
N PRO A 185 3.19 13.81 9.78
CA PRO A 185 2.28 14.86 9.39
C PRO A 185 2.47 16.11 10.27
N THR A 186 2.28 17.29 9.68
CA THR A 186 2.43 18.59 10.34
C THR A 186 1.23 19.48 10.05
N ARG A 187 1.06 20.61 10.75
CA ARG A 187 -0.06 21.53 10.41
C ARG A 187 -0.03 22.08 8.98
N ARG A 188 1.14 22.12 8.33
CA ARG A 188 1.28 22.55 6.93
C ARG A 188 1.02 21.43 5.94
N HIS A 189 1.32 20.19 6.34
CA HIS A 189 1.07 18.97 5.56
C HIS A 189 0.36 17.98 6.48
N PRO A 190 -0.96 18.18 6.67
CA PRO A 190 -1.68 17.52 7.76
C PRO A 190 -1.94 16.05 7.48
N ILE A 191 -1.63 15.57 6.27
CA ILE A 191 -1.69 14.16 5.90
C ILE A 191 -0.31 13.74 5.41
N SER A 192 0.18 12.63 5.97
CA SER A 192 1.37 11.96 5.48
C SER A 192 1.02 10.50 5.16
N LEU A 193 1.13 10.14 3.89
CA LEU A 193 1.03 8.76 3.45
C LEU A 193 2.42 8.15 3.38
N LEU A 194 2.77 7.39 4.41
CA LEU A 194 4.03 6.68 4.50
C LEU A 194 3.98 5.44 3.59
N THR A 195 4.60 5.55 2.41
CA THR A 195 4.69 4.46 1.44
C THR A 195 5.99 3.69 1.57
N GLY A 196 5.99 2.42 1.16
CA GLY A 196 7.20 1.63 1.16
C GLY A 196 6.92 0.15 1.01
N ASP A 197 7.96 -0.61 0.73
CA ASP A 197 7.84 -2.05 0.50
C ASP A 197 7.48 -2.84 1.76
N PHE A 198 7.15 -4.11 1.57
CA PHE A 198 6.94 -5.02 2.68
C PHE A 198 8.20 -5.13 3.55
N GLY A 199 8.02 -5.24 4.87
CA GLY A 199 9.12 -5.42 5.82
C GLY A 199 9.98 -4.17 6.07
N ILE A 200 9.67 -3.03 5.44
CA ILE A 200 10.44 -1.77 5.58
C ILE A 200 10.22 -1.05 6.93
N GLY A 201 9.21 -1.47 7.72
CA GLY A 201 8.97 -0.96 9.08
C GLY A 201 7.85 0.08 9.22
N LYS A 202 6.99 0.26 8.20
CA LYS A 202 5.89 1.25 8.22
C LYS A 202 4.98 1.14 9.46
N SER A 203 4.47 -0.05 9.76
CA SER A 203 3.60 -0.28 10.91
C SER A 203 4.29 0.01 12.24
N LEU A 204 5.59 -0.27 12.34
CA LEU A 204 6.37 0.07 13.52
C LEU A 204 6.55 1.58 13.65
N ALA A 205 6.82 2.28 12.55
CA ALA A 205 6.90 3.74 12.52
C ALA A 205 5.58 4.40 12.92
N ALA A 206 4.45 3.86 12.45
CA ALA A 206 3.11 4.30 12.82
C ALA A 206 2.84 4.14 14.32
N GLU A 207 3.21 3.00 14.92
CA GLU A 207 3.10 2.80 16.38
C GLU A 207 4.00 3.74 17.16
N ARG A 208 5.23 4.02 16.68
CA ARG A 208 6.12 4.99 17.33
C ARG A 208 5.58 6.41 17.27
N ALA A 209 4.99 6.80 16.14
CA ALA A 209 4.31 8.10 16.01
C ALA A 209 3.11 8.20 16.97
N LEU A 210 2.31 7.14 17.08
CA LEU A 210 1.21 7.06 18.04
C LEU A 210 1.72 7.18 19.49
N GLN A 211 2.77 6.44 19.85
CA GLN A 211 3.38 6.49 21.19
C GLN A 211 3.89 7.90 21.52
N ALA A 212 4.50 8.60 20.56
CA ALA A 212 4.92 9.98 20.72
C ALA A 212 3.73 10.93 20.91
N ALA A 213 2.64 10.75 20.17
CA ALA A 213 1.42 11.55 20.32
C ALA A 213 0.73 11.30 21.68
N ILE A 214 0.71 10.06 22.17
CA ILE A 214 0.21 9.71 23.50
C ILE A 214 1.05 10.39 24.58
N ALA A 215 2.38 10.30 24.49
CA ALA A 215 3.28 10.94 25.45
C ALA A 215 3.10 12.47 25.47
N ALA A 216 3.04 13.10 24.29
CA ALA A 216 2.80 14.55 24.19
C ALA A 216 1.44 14.97 24.78
N SER A 217 0.39 14.13 24.65
CA SER A 217 -0.91 14.41 25.26
C SER A 217 -0.89 14.23 26.80
N GLN A 218 -0.15 13.24 27.31
CA GLN A 218 0.04 13.04 28.75
C GLN A 218 0.83 14.19 29.39
N GLU A 219 1.81 14.74 28.67
CA GLU A 219 2.63 15.88 29.10
C GLU A 219 1.93 17.24 28.91
N GLY A 220 0.70 17.26 28.38
CA GLY A 220 -0.06 18.49 28.12
C GLY A 220 0.49 19.34 26.96
N GLN A 221 1.41 18.80 26.15
CA GLN A 221 2.04 19.48 25.02
C GLN A 221 1.20 19.42 23.74
N ALA A 222 0.27 18.46 23.64
CA ALA A 222 -0.61 18.28 22.50
C ALA A 222 -2.09 18.15 22.92
N THR A 223 -2.96 18.91 22.26
CA THR A 223 -4.41 18.86 22.47
C THR A 223 -5.08 17.78 21.63
N ALA A 224 -4.52 17.46 20.46
CA ALA A 224 -5.09 16.49 19.52
C ALA A 224 -5.19 15.09 20.14
N ILE A 225 -6.33 14.44 19.93
CA ILE A 225 -6.64 13.12 20.49
C ILE A 225 -5.92 12.04 19.65
N PRO A 226 -5.03 11.22 20.24
CA PRO A 226 -4.39 10.13 19.51
C PRO A 226 -5.41 9.04 19.20
N VAL A 227 -5.48 8.62 17.94
CA VAL A 227 -6.39 7.56 17.47
C VAL A 227 -5.62 6.59 16.58
N PHE A 228 -5.86 5.30 16.74
CA PHE A 228 -5.25 4.25 15.93
C PHE A 228 -6.33 3.37 15.31
N VAL A 229 -6.25 3.15 14.00
CA VAL A 229 -7.16 2.33 13.21
C VAL A 229 -6.32 1.38 12.35
N GLN A 230 -6.64 0.09 12.37
CA GLN A 230 -6.16 -0.84 11.35
C GLN A 230 -7.13 -0.82 10.17
N ALA A 231 -6.62 -0.68 8.95
CA ALA A 231 -7.44 -0.46 7.77
C ALA A 231 -8.32 -1.67 7.40
N ASP A 232 -7.79 -2.87 7.55
CA ASP A 232 -8.47 -4.15 7.31
C ASP A 232 -9.58 -4.47 8.34
N MET A 233 -9.46 -3.92 9.55
CA MET A 233 -10.45 -4.05 10.63
C MET A 233 -11.53 -2.96 10.60
N LEU A 234 -11.44 -2.00 9.66
CA LEU A 234 -12.40 -0.89 9.60
C LEU A 234 -13.70 -1.32 8.90
N GLU A 235 -14.72 -1.62 9.69
CA GLU A 235 -16.07 -1.85 9.19
C GLU A 235 -16.81 -0.53 8.94
N GLY A 236 -16.98 -0.18 7.66
CA GLY A 236 -17.75 1.00 7.26
C GLY A 236 -16.97 2.32 7.35
N PRO A 237 -17.63 3.45 7.64
CA PRO A 237 -17.00 4.77 7.62
C PRO A 237 -15.99 5.00 8.74
N LEU A 238 -14.92 5.72 8.41
CA LEU A 238 -13.84 6.13 9.30
C LEU A 238 -14.31 7.11 10.39
N GLU A 239 -15.15 8.10 10.05
CA GLU A 239 -15.56 9.12 11.04
C GLU A 239 -16.21 8.50 12.30
N PRO A 240 -17.24 7.62 12.20
CA PRO A 240 -17.82 6.99 13.38
C PRO A 240 -16.83 6.15 14.17
N ALA A 241 -15.93 5.43 13.50
CA ALA A 241 -14.88 4.66 14.15
C ALA A 241 -13.93 5.57 14.94
N VAL A 242 -13.48 6.68 14.36
CA VAL A 242 -12.62 7.67 15.02
C VAL A 242 -13.35 8.30 16.21
N ARG A 243 -14.63 8.66 16.06
CA ARG A 243 -15.44 9.21 17.17
C ARG A 243 -15.60 8.22 18.31
N GLN A 244 -15.82 6.94 18.01
CA GLN A 244 -15.91 5.89 19.01
C GLN A 244 -14.59 5.71 19.78
N HIS A 245 -13.45 5.80 19.09
CA HIS A 245 -12.14 5.72 19.74
C HIS A 245 -11.82 6.98 20.56
N ALA A 246 -12.32 8.15 20.14
CA ALA A 246 -12.09 9.43 20.80
C ALA A 246 -13.04 9.73 21.96
N SER A 247 -14.22 9.10 22.04
CA SER A 247 -15.31 9.48 22.96
C SER A 247 -14.95 9.47 24.45
N GLU A 248 -13.96 8.67 24.85
CA GLU A 248 -13.47 8.60 26.24
C GLU A 248 -12.31 9.59 26.53
N LEU A 249 -11.76 10.23 25.50
CA LEU A 249 -10.61 11.13 25.61
C LEU A 249 -11.02 12.61 25.49
N GLY A 250 -12.01 12.93 24.67
CA GLY A 250 -12.45 14.30 24.40
C GLY A 250 -13.39 14.42 23.20
N ASP A 251 -13.65 15.64 22.76
CA ASP A 251 -14.41 15.88 21.52
C ASP A 251 -13.44 16.13 20.35
N PRO A 252 -13.31 15.19 19.40
CA PRO A 252 -12.39 15.32 18.29
C PRO A 252 -12.72 16.49 17.34
N ARG A 253 -13.96 17.03 17.37
CA ARG A 253 -14.35 18.20 16.56
C ARG A 253 -13.82 19.52 17.12
N ILE A 254 -13.48 19.54 18.41
CA ILE A 254 -12.96 20.72 19.09
C ILE A 254 -11.44 20.62 19.25
N GLU A 255 -10.96 19.46 19.68
CA GLU A 255 -9.54 19.26 20.04
C GLU A 255 -8.67 18.80 18.85
N GLY A 256 -9.30 18.31 17.78
CA GLY A 256 -8.65 17.65 16.66
C GLY A 256 -8.16 16.23 17.01
N VAL A 257 -7.66 15.50 16.00
CA VAL A 257 -7.10 14.15 16.18
C VAL A 257 -5.71 14.01 15.59
N PHE A 258 -4.86 13.21 16.25
CA PHE A 258 -3.69 12.60 15.62
C PHE A 258 -4.07 11.18 15.20
N LEU A 259 -4.51 11.04 13.95
CA LEU A 259 -5.02 9.78 13.43
C LEU A 259 -3.87 8.95 12.83
N VAL A 260 -3.76 7.69 13.25
CA VAL A 260 -2.90 6.69 12.62
C VAL A 260 -3.77 5.64 11.96
N VAL A 261 -3.62 5.47 10.64
CA VAL A 261 -4.25 4.39 9.87
C VAL A 261 -3.15 3.46 9.37
N ASP A 262 -3.10 2.23 9.90
CA ASP A 262 -2.07 1.24 9.54
C ASP A 262 -2.57 0.23 8.52
N GLY A 263 -1.74 -0.04 7.49
CA GLY A 263 -1.91 -1.14 6.55
C GLY A 263 -2.98 -0.91 5.50
N LEU A 264 -3.05 0.28 4.92
CA LEU A 264 -4.11 0.67 3.99
C LEU A 264 -4.32 -0.32 2.84
N GLU A 265 -3.26 -0.92 2.29
CA GLU A 265 -3.35 -1.92 1.22
C GLU A 265 -4.07 -3.22 1.61
N GLN A 266 -4.17 -3.51 2.91
CA GLN A 266 -4.73 -4.74 3.45
C GLN A 266 -6.26 -4.73 3.44
N ALA A 267 -6.87 -3.54 3.37
CA ALA A 267 -8.31 -3.38 3.18
C ALA A 267 -8.79 -3.66 1.74
N GLY A 268 -7.85 -3.91 0.80
CA GLY A 268 -8.14 -3.89 -0.63
C GLY A 268 -8.05 -2.48 -1.22
N VAL A 269 -7.72 -2.35 -2.51
CA VAL A 269 -7.41 -1.05 -3.13
C VAL A 269 -8.61 -0.10 -3.12
N GLY A 270 -9.82 -0.64 -3.26
CA GLY A 270 -11.04 0.13 -3.11
C GLY A 270 -11.12 0.78 -1.72
N ASP A 271 -11.16 -0.02 -0.65
CA ASP A 271 -11.34 0.52 0.70
C ASP A 271 -10.15 1.33 1.17
N ALA A 272 -8.95 1.00 0.71
CA ALA A 272 -7.76 1.84 0.88
C ALA A 272 -8.02 3.30 0.45
N LEU A 273 -8.56 3.48 -0.76
CA LEU A 273 -8.83 4.81 -1.30
C LEU A 273 -9.98 5.51 -0.59
N ARG A 274 -11.04 4.76 -0.28
CA ARG A 274 -12.15 5.28 0.52
C ARG A 274 -11.64 5.82 1.86
N ILE A 275 -10.82 5.05 2.57
CA ILE A 275 -10.25 5.43 3.86
C ILE A 275 -9.35 6.65 3.71
N LEU A 276 -8.54 6.73 2.65
CA LEU A 276 -7.69 7.88 2.37
C LEU A 276 -8.51 9.16 2.11
N ASP A 277 -9.58 9.06 1.33
CA ASP A 277 -10.49 10.19 1.07
C ASP A 277 -11.26 10.61 2.32
N GLU A 278 -11.75 9.65 3.10
CA GLU A 278 -12.40 9.92 4.40
C GLU A 278 -11.41 10.55 5.40
N THR A 279 -10.13 10.18 5.35
CA THR A 279 -9.05 10.79 6.14
C THR A 279 -8.84 12.26 5.73
N ARG A 280 -8.80 12.55 4.43
CA ARG A 280 -8.70 13.93 3.91
C ARG A 280 -9.86 14.79 4.37
N ALA A 281 -11.08 14.30 4.22
CA ALA A 281 -12.28 14.99 4.65
C ALA A 281 -12.26 15.29 6.16
N LEU A 282 -11.87 14.31 6.97
CA LEU A 282 -11.79 14.45 8.43
C LEU A 282 -10.77 15.53 8.83
N VAL A 283 -9.57 15.49 8.25
CA VAL A 283 -8.48 16.43 8.57
C VAL A 283 -8.84 17.87 8.19
N GLU A 284 -9.51 18.07 7.05
CA GLU A 284 -10.00 19.38 6.63
C GLU A 284 -11.17 19.89 7.49
N THR A 285 -12.05 18.98 7.93
CA THR A 285 -13.26 19.37 8.67
C THR A 285 -12.99 19.62 10.16
N TRP A 286 -12.03 18.92 10.77
CA TRP A 286 -11.76 19.00 12.20
C TRP A 286 -10.47 19.79 12.49
N PRO A 287 -10.59 21.02 13.03
CA PRO A 287 -9.43 21.90 13.24
C PRO A 287 -8.32 21.23 14.06
N GLY A 288 -7.07 21.43 13.64
CA GLY A 288 -5.90 20.92 14.36
C GLY A 288 -5.67 19.41 14.21
N SER A 289 -6.44 18.73 13.35
CA SER A 289 -6.24 17.31 13.07
C SER A 289 -5.10 17.07 12.09
N CYS A 290 -4.46 15.92 12.22
CA CYS A 290 -3.51 15.41 11.25
C CYS A 290 -3.53 13.88 11.23
N ALA A 291 -3.07 13.30 10.12
CA ALA A 291 -3.14 11.86 9.88
C ALA A 291 -1.82 11.31 9.33
N LEU A 292 -1.38 10.19 9.92
CA LEU A 292 -0.33 9.33 9.39
C LEU A 292 -0.97 8.05 8.87
N VAL A 293 -0.86 7.81 7.57
CA VAL A 293 -1.43 6.64 6.91
C VAL A 293 -0.28 5.79 6.39
N THR A 294 -0.30 4.47 6.60
CA THR A 294 0.73 3.57 6.04
C THR A 294 0.15 2.75 4.90
N SER A 295 0.91 2.59 3.82
CA SER A 295 0.49 1.77 2.68
C SER A 295 1.67 1.17 1.92
N ARG A 296 1.47 0.06 1.21
CA ARG A 296 2.29 -0.25 0.02
C ARG A 296 1.97 0.75 -1.11
N ALA A 297 2.79 0.80 -2.15
CA ALA A 297 2.48 1.59 -3.34
C ALA A 297 1.09 1.17 -3.87
N LEU A 298 0.14 2.11 -3.84
CA LEU A 298 -1.19 1.89 -4.40
C LEU A 298 -1.12 2.07 -5.93
N PRO A 299 -1.94 1.35 -6.71
CA PRO A 299 -1.97 1.45 -8.17
C PRO A 299 -2.65 2.75 -8.66
N VAL A 300 -2.64 3.80 -7.83
CA VAL A 300 -3.33 5.07 -8.07
C VAL A 300 -2.37 6.25 -7.93
N PRO A 301 -2.56 7.34 -8.70
CA PRO A 301 -1.80 8.56 -8.49
C PRO A 301 -2.20 9.16 -7.13
N ILE A 302 -1.21 9.36 -6.27
CA ILE A 302 -1.37 10.05 -4.99
C ILE A 302 -0.71 11.43 -5.14
N PRO A 303 -1.29 12.50 -4.59
CA PRO A 303 -0.65 13.80 -4.62
C PRO A 303 0.77 13.71 -4.06
N ILE A 304 1.74 14.20 -4.83
CA ILE A 304 3.18 14.13 -4.49
C ILE A 304 3.48 14.77 -3.13
N GLU A 305 2.65 15.74 -2.71
CA GLU A 305 2.81 16.45 -1.43
C GLU A 305 2.48 15.58 -0.20
N GLU A 306 1.60 14.59 -0.37
CA GLU A 306 1.14 13.66 0.68
C GLU A 306 2.01 12.39 0.74
N GLU A 307 2.52 11.92 -0.40
CA GLU A 307 3.31 10.68 -0.46
C GLU A 307 4.72 10.87 0.13
N ARG A 308 5.03 10.07 1.15
CA ARG A 308 6.30 10.08 1.86
C ARG A 308 6.92 8.67 1.82
N PRO A 309 7.81 8.36 0.87
CA PRO A 309 8.44 7.05 0.84
C PRO A 309 9.36 6.87 2.06
N LEU A 310 9.11 5.83 2.86
CA LEU A 310 9.98 5.46 3.96
C LEU A 310 11.29 4.90 3.39
N PRO A 311 12.46 5.51 3.70
CA PRO A 311 13.71 5.03 3.17
C PRO A 311 14.08 3.66 3.77
N PRO A 312 14.79 2.80 3.01
CA PRO A 312 15.37 1.59 3.57
C PRO A 312 16.44 1.94 4.63
N LEU A 313 16.80 0.96 5.46
CA LEU A 313 17.94 1.08 6.37
C LEU A 313 19.22 1.32 5.57
N SER A 314 20.12 2.13 6.12
CA SER A 314 21.50 2.15 5.61
C SER A 314 22.16 0.79 5.82
N SER A 315 23.14 0.44 4.98
CA SER A 315 23.87 -0.84 5.11
C SER A 315 24.42 -1.06 6.52
N ARG A 316 24.91 0.02 7.15
CA ARG A 316 25.36 -0.01 8.55
C ARG A 316 24.22 -0.31 9.52
N ALA A 317 23.08 0.36 9.39
CA ALA A 317 21.94 0.11 10.28
C ALA A 317 21.35 -1.30 10.10
N ALA A 318 21.38 -1.84 8.88
CA ALA A 318 21.02 -3.22 8.60
C ALA A 318 21.98 -4.20 9.28
N ASP A 319 23.30 -4.02 9.12
CA ASP A 319 24.33 -4.85 9.77
C ASP A 319 24.24 -4.77 11.30
N ASP A 320 24.02 -3.58 11.86
CA ASP A 320 23.84 -3.36 13.31
C ASP A 320 22.61 -4.13 13.82
N LEU A 321 21.50 -4.11 13.08
CA LEU A 321 20.28 -4.83 13.43
C LEU A 321 20.48 -6.35 13.37
N VAL A 322 21.13 -6.87 12.31
CA VAL A 322 21.49 -8.29 12.19
C VAL A 322 22.37 -8.72 13.36
N THR A 323 23.40 -7.93 13.68
CA THR A 323 24.33 -8.17 14.78
C THR A 323 23.60 -8.23 16.12
N ARG A 324 22.73 -7.25 16.37
CA ARG A 324 21.92 -7.17 17.59
C ARG A 324 21.02 -8.38 17.79
N VAL A 325 20.34 -8.85 16.74
CA VAL A 325 19.44 -10.01 16.84
C VAL A 325 20.23 -11.32 16.96
N SER A 326 21.34 -11.44 16.22
CA SER A 326 22.19 -12.64 16.24
C SER A 326 22.94 -12.85 17.57
N GLY A 327 23.14 -11.79 18.35
CA GLY A 327 23.89 -11.84 19.61
C GLY A 327 25.40 -12.07 19.42
N ARG A 328 25.91 -12.02 18.17
CA ARG A 328 27.34 -12.15 17.88
C ARG A 328 28.01 -10.79 18.08
N GLY A 329 29.00 -10.71 18.97
CA GLY A 329 29.75 -9.47 19.21
C GLY A 329 30.74 -9.16 18.08
N GLY A 330 30.68 -7.94 17.53
CA GLY A 330 31.69 -7.39 16.61
C GLY A 330 31.17 -7.06 15.21
N THR A 331 31.47 -5.85 14.72
CA THR A 331 31.31 -5.44 13.32
C THR A 331 32.61 -5.60 12.55
N PRO A 332 32.65 -6.47 11.54
CA PRO A 332 33.15 -6.06 10.24
C PRO A 332 32.12 -6.42 9.16
N ALA A 333 31.89 -5.49 8.21
CA ALA A 333 30.96 -5.56 7.06
C ALA A 333 30.52 -6.99 6.65
N LEU A 334 29.58 -7.56 7.40
CA LEU A 334 29.15 -8.97 7.27
C LEU A 334 28.52 -9.18 5.89
N SER A 335 27.90 -8.12 5.37
CA SER A 335 27.19 -8.07 4.10
C SER A 335 28.06 -8.27 2.87
N THR A 336 29.37 -7.95 2.90
CA THR A 336 30.22 -7.97 1.69
C THR A 336 30.44 -9.38 1.11
N GLY A 337 30.22 -10.42 1.91
CA GLY A 337 30.32 -11.83 1.49
C GLY A 337 28.97 -12.53 1.24
N TRP A 338 27.84 -11.86 1.44
CA TRP A 338 26.51 -12.47 1.28
C TRP A 338 26.04 -12.46 -0.18
N PRO A 339 25.15 -13.38 -0.60
CA PRO A 339 24.49 -13.29 -1.90
C PRO A 339 23.80 -11.93 -2.12
N GLN A 340 23.84 -11.41 -3.35
CA GLN A 340 23.37 -10.05 -3.64
C GLN A 340 21.89 -9.84 -3.26
N PRO A 341 20.96 -10.78 -3.51
CA PRO A 341 19.57 -10.60 -3.08
C PRO A 341 19.38 -10.57 -1.57
N VAL A 342 20.27 -11.20 -0.80
CA VAL A 342 20.27 -11.08 0.66
C VAL A 342 20.75 -9.69 1.07
N GLN A 343 21.80 -9.15 0.45
CA GLN A 343 22.25 -7.78 0.70
C GLN A 343 21.17 -6.74 0.35
N GLU A 344 20.45 -6.94 -0.75
CA GLU A 344 19.30 -6.11 -1.16
C GLU A 344 18.07 -6.31 -0.25
N ALA A 345 17.97 -7.45 0.44
CA ALA A 345 16.89 -7.74 1.36
C ALA A 345 17.07 -7.09 2.72
N ILE A 346 18.25 -7.21 3.33
CA ILE A 346 18.52 -6.82 4.73
C ILE A 346 18.36 -5.32 4.99
N VAL A 347 18.42 -4.48 3.96
CA VAL A 347 18.12 -3.04 4.10
C VAL A 347 16.66 -2.80 4.51
N ARG A 348 15.80 -3.82 4.45
CA ARG A 348 14.46 -3.82 5.06
C ARG A 348 14.55 -4.49 6.45
N PRO A 349 14.13 -3.81 7.53
CA PRO A 349 14.29 -4.28 8.91
C PRO A 349 13.83 -5.70 9.18
N LEU A 350 12.71 -6.13 8.59
CA LEU A 350 12.22 -7.50 8.78
C LEU A 350 13.25 -8.53 8.32
N PHE A 351 13.84 -8.37 7.13
CA PHE A 351 14.78 -9.36 6.59
C PHE A 351 16.12 -9.32 7.31
N ALA A 352 16.55 -8.15 7.82
CA ALA A 352 17.67 -8.06 8.75
C ALA A 352 17.41 -8.85 10.05
N ILE A 353 16.20 -8.75 10.61
CA ILE A 353 15.80 -9.52 11.78
C ILE A 353 15.81 -11.02 11.49
N LEU A 354 15.25 -11.45 10.35
CA LEU A 354 15.22 -12.87 9.96
C LEU A 354 16.62 -13.43 9.79
N LEU A 355 17.51 -12.70 9.11
CA LEU A 355 18.90 -13.12 8.96
C LEU A 355 19.65 -13.13 10.30
N GLY A 356 19.42 -12.15 11.16
CA GLY A 356 19.99 -12.15 12.52
C GLY A 356 19.54 -13.35 13.34
N GLY A 357 18.26 -13.70 13.27
CA GLY A 357 17.71 -14.90 13.89
C GLY A 357 18.36 -16.17 13.35
N TYR A 358 18.53 -16.25 12.04
CA TYR A 358 19.21 -17.37 11.36
C TYR A 358 20.67 -17.55 11.83
N LEU A 359 21.45 -16.46 11.84
CA LEU A 359 22.84 -16.50 12.24
C LEU A 359 23.03 -16.87 13.72
N ARG A 360 22.04 -16.61 14.57
CA ARG A 360 22.07 -17.02 15.98
C ARG A 360 22.16 -18.55 16.15
N GLU A 361 21.56 -19.30 15.23
CA GLU A 361 21.43 -20.77 15.31
C GLU A 361 22.66 -21.52 14.75
N GLN A 362 23.70 -20.81 14.32
CA GLN A 362 24.97 -21.38 13.81
C GLN A 362 24.81 -22.32 12.59
N ASN A 363 23.79 -22.10 11.78
CA ASN A 363 23.54 -22.92 10.60
C ASN A 363 24.55 -22.59 9.48
N PRO A 364 25.27 -23.59 8.89
CA PRO A 364 26.41 -23.34 8.02
C PRO A 364 26.09 -22.83 6.60
N VAL A 365 24.83 -22.91 6.14
CA VAL A 365 24.47 -22.59 4.75
C VAL A 365 23.82 -21.20 4.67
N LEU A 366 24.43 -20.22 4.02
CA LEU A 366 23.77 -18.91 3.89
C LEU A 366 22.49 -18.99 3.02
N PRO A 367 21.41 -18.28 3.39
CA PRO A 367 20.24 -18.11 2.52
C PRO A 367 20.68 -17.48 1.18
N ARG A 368 20.04 -17.87 0.08
CA ARG A 368 20.35 -17.38 -1.27
C ARG A 368 19.28 -16.42 -1.79
N SER A 369 18.07 -16.49 -1.25
CA SER A 369 16.92 -15.69 -1.70
C SER A 369 16.09 -15.10 -0.56
N LEU A 370 15.17 -14.20 -0.92
CA LEU A 370 14.14 -13.69 -0.02
C LEU A 370 13.17 -14.78 0.43
N GLY A 371 12.85 -15.71 -0.48
CA GLY A 371 12.02 -16.89 -0.19
C GLY A 371 12.65 -17.77 0.87
N ASP A 372 13.97 -17.98 0.82
CA ASP A 372 14.71 -18.79 1.79
C ASP A 372 14.58 -18.21 3.21
N LEU A 373 14.67 -16.87 3.35
CA LEU A 373 14.52 -16.22 4.65
C LEU A 373 13.13 -16.45 5.27
N ILE A 374 12.08 -16.51 4.45
CA ILE A 374 10.72 -16.82 4.93
C ILE A 374 10.57 -18.31 5.23
N SER A 375 11.07 -19.20 4.36
CA SER A 375 11.09 -20.65 4.61
C SER A 375 11.77 -20.98 5.93
N LEU A 376 12.87 -20.28 6.23
CA LEU A 376 13.61 -20.41 7.48
C LEU A 376 12.81 -19.91 8.68
N LEU A 377 12.09 -18.78 8.57
CA LEU A 377 11.18 -18.31 9.61
C LEU A 377 10.15 -19.38 9.95
N VAL A 378 9.47 -19.94 8.94
CA VAL A 378 8.43 -20.95 9.11
C VAL A 378 9.01 -22.20 9.76
N ALA A 379 10.09 -22.76 9.21
CA ALA A 379 10.72 -23.97 9.73
C ALA A 379 11.16 -23.80 11.20
N ARG A 380 11.71 -22.63 11.54
CA ARG A 380 12.12 -22.29 12.89
C ARG A 380 10.95 -22.20 13.86
N SER A 381 9.89 -21.48 13.50
CA SER A 381 8.68 -21.36 14.32
C SER A 381 8.07 -22.72 14.62
N LEU A 382 8.00 -23.61 13.63
CA LEU A 382 7.49 -24.97 13.80
C LEU A 382 8.40 -25.81 14.71
N LEU A 383 9.72 -25.77 14.49
CA LEU A 383 10.68 -26.49 15.32
C LEU A 383 10.64 -26.03 16.78
N ALA A 384 10.55 -24.71 17.03
CA ALA A 384 10.48 -24.15 18.38
C ALA A 384 9.21 -24.57 19.15
N ALA A 385 8.11 -24.81 18.43
CA ALA A 385 6.86 -25.31 18.97
C ALA A 385 6.79 -26.85 19.04
N GLY A 386 7.82 -27.58 18.58
CA GLY A 386 7.82 -29.04 18.53
C GLY A 386 6.89 -29.63 17.46
N LEU A 387 6.53 -28.85 16.44
CA LEU A 387 5.59 -29.25 15.39
C LEU A 387 6.28 -29.82 14.17
N HIS A 388 5.67 -30.85 13.57
CA HIS A 388 6.15 -31.43 12.33
C HIS A 388 5.66 -30.67 11.10
N ASP A 389 6.61 -30.28 10.23
CA ASP A 389 6.35 -29.53 9.00
C ASP A 389 5.29 -30.20 8.10
N ARG A 390 5.35 -31.54 7.97
CA ARG A 390 4.37 -32.33 7.18
C ARG A 390 2.92 -32.18 7.66
N GLN A 391 2.70 -31.90 8.94
CA GLN A 391 1.36 -31.73 9.52
C GLN A 391 0.91 -30.26 9.48
N ALA A 392 1.85 -29.33 9.69
CA ALA A 392 1.57 -27.89 9.72
C ALA A 392 1.32 -27.30 8.32
N GLN A 393 2.12 -27.68 7.32
CA GLN A 393 2.06 -27.12 5.96
C GLN A 393 0.67 -27.21 5.31
N PRO A 394 -0.04 -28.35 5.33
CA PRO A 394 -1.38 -28.44 4.74
C PRO A 394 -2.43 -27.55 5.43
N ILE A 395 -2.30 -27.31 6.73
CA ILE A 395 -3.20 -26.44 7.50
C ILE A 395 -2.95 -24.98 7.13
N LEU A 396 -1.68 -24.57 7.12
CA LEU A 396 -1.27 -23.20 6.75
C LEU A 396 -1.63 -22.88 5.29
N ARG A 397 -1.47 -23.83 4.36
CA ARG A 397 -1.90 -23.64 2.96
C ARG A 397 -3.41 -23.51 2.85
N ARG A 398 -4.20 -24.33 3.56
CA ARG A 398 -5.67 -24.19 3.58
C ARG A 398 -6.11 -22.84 4.13
N LEU A 399 -5.51 -22.39 5.23
CA LEU A 399 -5.76 -21.05 5.78
C LEU A 399 -5.45 -19.98 4.73
N ALA A 400 -4.30 -20.06 4.07
CA ALA A 400 -3.89 -19.10 3.06
C ALA A 400 -4.85 -19.05 1.86
N VAL A 401 -5.29 -20.22 1.37
CA VAL A 401 -6.29 -20.30 0.29
C VAL A 401 -7.61 -19.68 0.74
N ALA A 402 -8.13 -20.05 1.91
CA ALA A 402 -9.41 -19.55 2.42
C ALA A 402 -9.39 -18.02 2.64
N THR A 403 -8.34 -17.51 3.30
CA THR A 403 -8.16 -16.07 3.52
C THR A 403 -8.02 -15.31 2.20
N THR A 404 -7.20 -15.80 1.26
CA THR A 404 -7.00 -15.12 -0.02
C THR A 404 -8.26 -15.14 -0.90
N GLN A 405 -9.01 -16.24 -0.93
CA GLN A 405 -10.29 -16.31 -1.65
C GLN A 405 -11.31 -15.29 -1.14
N ARG A 406 -11.32 -14.98 0.16
CA ARG A 406 -12.22 -13.97 0.75
C ARG A 406 -11.73 -12.53 0.62
N GLY A 407 -10.50 -12.32 0.14
CA GLY A 407 -9.88 -11.01 0.00
C GLY A 407 -9.14 -10.53 1.24
N GLY A 408 -8.82 -11.43 2.18
CA GLY A 408 -8.19 -11.12 3.45
C GLY A 408 -9.07 -11.46 4.66
N GLY A 409 -8.59 -11.07 5.84
CA GLY A 409 -9.33 -11.17 7.09
C GLY A 409 -9.30 -12.55 7.76
N ARG A 410 -10.05 -12.64 8.86
CA ARG A 410 -10.08 -13.82 9.71
C ARG A 410 -11.01 -14.91 9.17
N ILE A 411 -10.63 -16.17 9.37
CA ILE A 411 -11.39 -17.35 8.95
C ILE A 411 -11.89 -18.10 10.17
N GLN A 412 -13.08 -18.69 10.09
CA GLN A 412 -13.59 -19.56 11.15
C GLN A 412 -12.67 -20.78 11.30
N THR A 413 -12.25 -21.07 12.52
CA THR A 413 -11.28 -22.15 12.83
C THR A 413 -11.69 -23.50 12.22
N ASN A 414 -12.98 -23.82 12.26
CA ASN A 414 -13.56 -25.06 11.71
C ASN A 414 -13.46 -25.21 10.18
N GLU A 415 -13.28 -24.11 9.43
CA GLU A 415 -13.11 -24.16 7.98
C GLU A 415 -11.69 -24.57 7.57
N VAL A 416 -10.72 -24.41 8.47
CA VAL A 416 -9.30 -24.56 8.18
C VAL A 416 -8.79 -25.93 8.64
N GLY A 417 -9.14 -26.32 9.87
CA GLY A 417 -8.65 -27.55 10.46
C GLY A 417 -9.09 -27.74 11.90
N ASP A 418 -8.40 -28.67 12.57
CA ASP A 418 -8.63 -29.00 13.97
C ASP A 418 -8.20 -27.83 14.88
N PRO A 419 -9.06 -27.37 15.81
CA PRO A 419 -8.74 -26.26 16.72
C PRO A 419 -7.45 -26.47 17.53
N ASP A 420 -7.15 -27.70 17.94
CA ASP A 420 -5.94 -28.00 18.71
C ASP A 420 -4.68 -27.77 17.87
N ALA A 421 -4.69 -28.23 16.61
CA ALA A 421 -3.58 -27.98 15.68
C ALA A 421 -3.42 -26.48 15.33
N LEU A 422 -4.51 -25.70 15.33
CA LEU A 422 -4.45 -24.25 15.14
C LEU A 422 -3.91 -23.53 16.39
N GLN A 423 -4.24 -24.02 17.58
CA GLN A 423 -3.70 -23.52 18.85
C GLN A 423 -2.18 -23.77 18.94
N ASP A 424 -1.71 -24.90 18.42
CA ASP A 424 -0.29 -25.22 18.29
C ASP A 424 0.41 -24.23 17.34
N LEU A 425 -0.19 -23.94 16.18
CA LEU A 425 0.33 -22.95 15.23
C LEU A 425 0.31 -21.52 15.79
N ALA A 426 -0.68 -21.19 16.64
CA ALA A 426 -0.75 -19.92 17.35
C ALA A 426 0.39 -19.80 18.37
N SER A 427 0.69 -20.89 19.07
CA SER A 427 1.81 -20.99 20.01
C SER A 427 3.17 -20.88 19.30
N ALA A 428 3.25 -21.34 18.04
CA ALA A 428 4.39 -21.15 17.15
C ALA A 428 4.52 -19.70 16.61
N GLY A 429 3.52 -18.85 16.83
CA GLY A 429 3.50 -17.45 16.38
C GLY A 429 3.28 -17.28 14.88
N LEU A 430 2.81 -18.31 14.18
CA LEU A 430 2.51 -18.26 12.74
C LEU A 430 1.10 -17.73 12.46
N VAL A 431 0.18 -17.97 13.38
CA VAL A 431 -1.22 -17.53 13.32
C VAL A 431 -1.61 -16.82 14.61
N VAL A 432 -2.65 -16.00 14.55
CA VAL A 432 -3.31 -15.38 15.69
C VAL A 432 -4.74 -15.91 15.74
N MET A 433 -5.20 -16.26 16.94
CA MET A 433 -6.57 -16.71 17.15
C MET A 433 -7.29 -15.79 18.13
N ASP A 434 -8.54 -15.49 17.83
CA ASP A 434 -9.40 -14.61 18.62
C ASP A 434 -10.87 -14.94 18.33
N ASP A 435 -11.68 -15.15 19.37
CA ASP A 435 -13.13 -15.45 19.26
C ASP A 435 -13.50 -16.55 18.23
N GLY A 436 -12.74 -17.65 18.17
CA GLY A 436 -13.00 -18.77 17.25
C GLY A 436 -12.60 -18.50 15.79
N LEU A 437 -12.01 -17.35 15.53
CA LEU A 437 -11.44 -16.95 14.25
C LEU A 437 -9.92 -17.09 14.26
N VAL A 438 -9.34 -17.32 13.08
CA VAL A 438 -7.90 -17.47 12.87
C VAL A 438 -7.41 -16.64 11.68
N GLU A 439 -6.24 -16.03 11.82
CA GLU A 439 -5.54 -15.29 10.77
C GLU A 439 -4.01 -15.48 10.85
N PHE A 440 -3.28 -15.12 9.82
CA PHE A 440 -1.81 -15.14 9.87
C PHE A 440 -1.28 -14.02 10.76
N ALA A 441 -0.25 -14.32 11.55
CA ALA A 441 0.41 -13.32 12.38
C ALA A 441 1.12 -12.23 11.55
N LEU A 442 1.51 -12.56 10.31
CA LEU A 442 2.13 -11.63 9.36
C LEU A 442 1.49 -11.79 7.97
N PRO A 443 1.06 -10.70 7.30
CA PRO A 443 0.47 -10.78 5.96
C PRO A 443 1.35 -11.47 4.90
N ILE A 444 2.68 -11.42 5.06
CA ILE A 444 3.58 -12.10 4.12
C ILE A 444 3.51 -13.62 4.21
N LEU A 445 3.22 -14.17 5.40
CA LEU A 445 3.07 -15.61 5.55
C LEU A 445 1.85 -16.06 4.74
N GLN A 446 0.72 -15.34 4.84
CA GLN A 446 -0.44 -15.60 3.99
C GLN A 446 -0.08 -15.58 2.50
N GLN A 447 0.59 -14.52 2.04
CA GLN A 447 0.95 -14.35 0.61
C GLN A 447 1.91 -15.46 0.15
N TRP A 448 2.88 -15.83 0.98
CA TRP A 448 3.86 -16.88 0.71
C TRP A 448 3.22 -18.27 0.65
N PHE A 449 2.39 -18.64 1.64
CA PHE A 449 1.66 -19.91 1.62
C PHE A 449 0.64 -19.98 0.47
N SER A 450 0.04 -18.85 0.09
CA SER A 450 -0.82 -18.75 -1.10
C SER A 450 -0.03 -19.00 -2.38
N ALA A 451 1.19 -18.46 -2.48
CA ALA A 451 2.09 -18.72 -3.62
C ALA A 451 2.48 -20.20 -3.72
N HIS A 452 2.78 -20.85 -2.59
CA HIS A 452 3.02 -22.30 -2.56
C HIS A 452 1.80 -23.12 -3.00
N ALA A 453 0.61 -22.74 -2.56
CA ALA A 453 -0.62 -23.39 -2.99
C ALA A 453 -0.85 -23.28 -4.51
N LEU A 454 -0.43 -22.19 -5.14
CA LEU A 454 -0.45 -22.04 -6.60
C LEU A 454 0.55 -22.96 -7.28
N GLY A 455 1.83 -22.96 -6.84
CA GLY A 455 2.88 -23.77 -7.45
C GLY A 455 2.66 -25.28 -7.30
N GLU A 456 2.01 -25.72 -6.22
CA GLU A 456 1.65 -27.12 -6.01
C GLU A 456 0.32 -27.53 -6.69
N GLY A 457 -0.35 -26.62 -7.39
CA GLY A 457 -1.61 -26.91 -8.08
C GLY A 457 -2.81 -27.16 -7.14
N LEU A 458 -2.75 -26.70 -5.88
CA LEU A 458 -3.88 -26.80 -4.93
C LEU A 458 -5.02 -25.84 -5.30
N VAL A 459 -4.75 -24.84 -6.14
CA VAL A 459 -5.72 -23.87 -6.63
C VAL A 459 -5.68 -23.82 -8.15
N SER A 460 -6.86 -23.89 -8.77
CA SER A 460 -6.99 -23.84 -10.22
C SER A 460 -6.82 -22.41 -10.73
N LEU A 461 -5.80 -22.18 -11.55
CA LEU A 461 -5.62 -20.89 -12.24
C LEU A 461 -6.82 -20.52 -13.12
N SER A 462 -7.44 -21.51 -13.75
CA SER A 462 -8.64 -21.28 -14.56
C SER A 462 -9.83 -20.80 -13.73
N GLU A 463 -9.90 -21.14 -12.44
CA GLU A 463 -10.93 -20.61 -11.53
C GLU A 463 -10.62 -19.17 -11.11
N ILE A 464 -9.35 -18.87 -10.84
CA ILE A 464 -8.91 -17.51 -10.52
C ILE A 464 -9.15 -16.58 -11.71
N ALA A 465 -8.79 -17.01 -12.93
CA ALA A 465 -8.89 -16.20 -14.15
C ALA A 465 -10.33 -15.91 -14.61
N ARG A 466 -11.33 -16.62 -14.09
CA ARG A 466 -12.75 -16.39 -14.44
C ARG A 466 -13.33 -15.08 -13.90
N SER A 467 -12.70 -14.46 -12.90
CA SER A 467 -13.21 -13.23 -12.28
C SER A 467 -12.09 -12.23 -12.02
N GLY A 468 -12.31 -10.96 -12.41
CA GLY A 468 -11.39 -9.85 -12.13
C GLY A 468 -11.08 -9.73 -10.64
N ALA A 469 -12.11 -9.78 -9.79
CA ALA A 469 -11.95 -9.72 -8.34
C ALA A 469 -11.09 -10.86 -7.77
N MET A 470 -11.19 -12.08 -8.32
CA MET A 470 -10.32 -13.19 -7.92
C MET A 470 -8.87 -12.94 -8.32
N LEU A 471 -8.63 -12.50 -9.55
CA LEU A 471 -7.27 -12.13 -9.99
C LEU A 471 -6.65 -11.10 -9.04
N ASP A 472 -7.41 -10.09 -8.63
CA ASP A 472 -6.89 -9.02 -7.76
C ASP A 472 -6.53 -9.52 -6.35
N ARG A 473 -7.36 -10.39 -5.77
CA ARG A 473 -7.07 -11.01 -4.47
C ARG A 473 -5.82 -11.90 -4.51
N TRP A 474 -5.64 -12.62 -5.61
CA TRP A 474 -4.51 -13.53 -5.81
C TRP A 474 -3.25 -12.86 -6.38
N ARG A 475 -3.31 -11.57 -6.73
CA ARG A 475 -2.23 -10.83 -7.39
C ARG A 475 -0.89 -10.96 -6.67
N TYR A 476 -0.85 -10.73 -5.36
CA TYR A 476 0.40 -10.81 -4.60
C TYR A 476 0.93 -12.24 -4.46
N ALA A 477 0.05 -13.24 -4.41
CA ALA A 477 0.47 -14.64 -4.41
C ALA A 477 1.08 -15.04 -5.76
N LEU A 478 0.50 -14.57 -6.88
CA LEU A 478 1.03 -14.78 -8.23
C LEU A 478 2.39 -14.07 -8.42
N VAL A 479 2.53 -12.85 -7.91
CA VAL A 479 3.79 -12.08 -7.86
C VAL A 479 4.89 -12.88 -7.16
N ILE A 480 4.60 -13.45 -5.99
CA ILE A 480 5.58 -14.26 -5.24
C ILE A 480 5.86 -15.57 -5.96
N ALA A 481 4.83 -16.27 -6.45
CA ALA A 481 4.99 -17.56 -7.13
C ALA A 481 5.86 -17.44 -8.39
N ALA A 482 5.66 -16.40 -9.20
CA ALA A 482 6.45 -16.14 -10.40
C ALA A 482 7.94 -15.90 -10.11
N GLY A 483 8.28 -15.37 -8.92
CA GLY A 483 9.67 -15.17 -8.48
C GLY A 483 10.28 -16.37 -7.76
N LEU A 484 9.44 -17.18 -7.09
CA LEU A 484 9.87 -18.26 -6.21
C LEU A 484 10.19 -19.56 -6.95
N PHE A 485 9.42 -19.91 -7.98
CA PHE A 485 9.55 -21.21 -8.67
C PHE A 485 10.54 -21.16 -9.84
N ASP A 486 10.86 -22.33 -10.40
CA ASP A 486 11.69 -22.45 -11.59
C ASP A 486 11.02 -21.88 -12.85
N HIS A 487 11.76 -21.85 -13.96
CA HIS A 487 11.29 -21.25 -15.21
C HIS A 487 10.01 -21.92 -15.74
N ASP A 488 9.95 -23.26 -15.65
CA ASP A 488 8.89 -24.05 -16.24
C ASP A 488 7.60 -23.86 -15.43
N THR A 489 7.69 -23.98 -14.10
CA THR A 489 6.56 -23.73 -13.20
C THR A 489 6.07 -22.29 -13.31
N ALA A 490 6.97 -21.31 -13.34
CA ALA A 490 6.58 -19.91 -13.51
C ALA A 490 5.91 -19.67 -14.88
N THR A 491 6.36 -20.35 -15.93
CA THR A 491 5.77 -20.27 -17.26
C THR A 491 4.39 -20.94 -17.32
N ASP A 492 4.20 -22.07 -16.65
CA ASP A 492 2.90 -22.73 -16.50
C ASP A 492 1.89 -21.83 -15.77
N LEU A 493 2.37 -20.99 -14.84
CA LEU A 493 1.53 -20.00 -14.16
C LEU A 493 1.23 -18.77 -15.03
N LEU A 494 2.25 -18.20 -15.68
CA LEU A 494 2.16 -16.92 -16.38
C LEU A 494 1.56 -17.04 -17.79
N ALA A 495 1.82 -18.12 -18.53
CA ALA A 495 1.40 -18.24 -19.93
C ALA A 495 -0.12 -18.27 -20.14
N PRO A 496 -0.91 -19.02 -19.34
CA PRO A 496 -2.38 -18.95 -19.45
C PRO A 496 -2.90 -17.54 -19.16
N LEU A 497 -2.39 -16.91 -18.10
CA LEU A 497 -2.78 -15.54 -17.73
C LEU A 497 -2.36 -14.52 -18.79
N ALA A 498 -1.24 -14.70 -19.47
CA ALA A 498 -0.76 -13.76 -20.50
C ALA A 498 -1.65 -13.79 -21.74
N ARG A 499 -2.18 -14.98 -22.07
CA ARG A 499 -3.09 -15.18 -23.20
C ARG A 499 -4.47 -14.61 -22.93
N GLU A 500 -4.97 -14.70 -21.70
CA GLU A 500 -6.32 -14.25 -21.35
C GLU A 500 -6.36 -12.81 -20.80
N HIS A 501 -5.38 -12.43 -19.99
CA HIS A 501 -5.33 -11.19 -19.19
C HIS A 501 -3.97 -10.47 -19.31
N PRO A 502 -3.55 -10.03 -20.51
CA PRO A 502 -2.21 -9.45 -20.74
C PRO A 502 -1.94 -8.18 -19.93
N GLY A 503 -2.97 -7.39 -19.62
CA GLY A 503 -2.85 -6.20 -18.77
C GLY A 503 -2.59 -6.50 -17.29
N PHE A 504 -2.99 -7.68 -16.82
CA PHE A 504 -2.76 -8.12 -15.44
C PHE A 504 -1.38 -8.76 -15.27
N VAL A 505 -0.93 -9.55 -16.26
CA VAL A 505 0.38 -10.23 -16.21
C VAL A 505 1.56 -9.26 -16.14
N SER A 506 1.47 -8.09 -16.79
CA SER A 506 2.52 -7.07 -16.67
C SER A 506 2.77 -6.60 -15.24
N GLN A 507 1.71 -6.49 -14.43
CA GLN A 507 1.83 -6.15 -13.01
C GLN A 507 2.51 -7.27 -12.22
N ILE A 508 2.20 -8.54 -12.53
CA ILE A 508 2.85 -9.70 -11.90
C ILE A 508 4.34 -9.73 -12.22
N VAL A 509 4.68 -9.62 -13.51
CA VAL A 509 6.06 -9.68 -14.01
C VAL A 509 6.89 -8.52 -13.45
N GLY A 510 6.33 -7.29 -13.47
CA GLY A 510 7.01 -6.10 -12.98
C GLY A 510 7.26 -6.10 -11.46
N GLU A 511 6.31 -6.59 -10.65
CA GLU A 511 6.49 -6.63 -9.19
C GLU A 511 7.23 -7.87 -8.68
N GLY A 512 6.98 -9.04 -9.28
CA GLY A 512 7.43 -10.34 -8.77
C GLY A 512 8.91 -10.57 -8.98
N LEU A 513 9.39 -10.27 -10.18
CA LEU A 513 10.76 -10.62 -10.57
C LEU A 513 11.77 -9.63 -10.02
N THR A 514 11.46 -8.35 -9.88
CA THR A 514 12.38 -7.39 -9.25
C THR A 514 12.59 -7.62 -7.75
N LYS A 515 11.66 -8.31 -7.06
CA LYS A 515 11.63 -8.37 -5.58
C LYS A 515 11.80 -9.75 -4.96
N TRP A 516 11.38 -10.81 -5.66
CA TRP A 516 11.24 -12.17 -5.09
C TRP A 516 12.04 -13.25 -5.82
N GLY A 517 12.76 -12.89 -6.89
CA GLY A 517 13.50 -13.86 -7.69
C GLY A 517 14.59 -14.59 -6.89
N LEU A 518 14.71 -15.90 -7.15
CA LEU A 518 15.87 -16.69 -6.71
C LEU A 518 17.17 -16.15 -7.33
N ASP A 519 18.27 -16.13 -6.58
CA ASP A 519 19.65 -15.96 -7.10
C ASP A 519 20.21 -17.34 -7.46
N ASP A 520 19.49 -18.07 -8.33
CA ASP A 520 20.20 -19.11 -9.04
C ASP A 520 21.11 -18.36 -10.01
N ALA A 521 22.41 -18.61 -9.92
CA ALA A 521 23.28 -18.38 -11.07
C ALA A 521 22.70 -19.27 -12.16
N VAL A 522 21.74 -18.75 -12.92
CA VAL A 522 21.14 -19.44 -14.06
C VAL A 522 22.35 -19.89 -14.85
N PRO A 523 22.60 -21.22 -14.97
CA PRO A 523 23.69 -21.70 -15.79
C PRO A 523 23.53 -20.97 -17.10
N ALA A 524 24.60 -20.33 -17.58
CA ALA A 524 24.54 -19.50 -18.77
C ALA A 524 23.84 -20.30 -19.87
N ALA A 525 22.52 -20.09 -20.01
CA ALA A 525 21.70 -20.90 -20.88
C ALA A 525 22.33 -20.74 -22.27
N SER A 526 22.41 -21.82 -23.03
CA SER A 526 22.98 -21.70 -24.38
C SER A 526 22.22 -20.60 -25.12
N GLY A 527 22.85 -19.94 -26.11
CA GLY A 527 22.16 -18.91 -26.89
C GLY A 527 20.81 -19.41 -27.41
N THR A 528 20.73 -20.69 -27.76
CA THR A 528 19.51 -21.38 -28.17
C THR A 528 18.47 -21.49 -27.05
N ASP A 529 18.83 -21.99 -25.87
CA ASP A 529 17.89 -22.13 -24.74
C ASP A 529 17.32 -20.76 -24.31
N ALA A 530 18.18 -19.74 -24.27
CA ALA A 530 17.77 -18.38 -23.94
C ALA A 530 16.79 -17.83 -25.00
N ALA A 531 17.06 -18.07 -26.28
CA ALA A 531 16.17 -17.67 -27.36
C ALA A 531 14.84 -18.44 -27.32
N GLU A 532 14.83 -19.73 -26.94
CA GLU A 532 13.61 -20.53 -26.77
C GLU A 532 12.71 -20.00 -25.65
N ARG A 533 13.28 -19.74 -24.47
CA ARG A 533 12.53 -19.16 -23.33
C ARG A 533 11.93 -17.79 -23.65
N ILE A 534 12.69 -16.93 -24.35
CA ILE A 534 12.18 -15.62 -24.81
C ILE A 534 11.08 -15.82 -25.85
N ARG A 535 11.24 -16.76 -26.79
CA ARG A 535 10.22 -17.05 -27.80
C ARG A 535 8.92 -17.50 -27.16
N GLN A 536 8.99 -18.39 -26.16
CA GLN A 536 7.82 -18.90 -25.45
C GLN A 536 7.08 -17.80 -24.68
N ALA A 537 7.80 -16.95 -23.93
CA ALA A 537 7.20 -15.82 -23.23
C ALA A 537 6.59 -14.80 -24.20
N MET A 538 7.29 -14.48 -25.30
CA MET A 538 6.80 -13.60 -26.35
C MET A 538 5.53 -14.16 -27.01
N ASP A 539 5.50 -15.45 -27.33
CA ASP A 539 4.35 -16.11 -27.95
C ASP A 539 3.09 -16.03 -27.08
N ALA A 540 3.23 -16.30 -25.78
CA ALA A 540 2.13 -16.20 -24.83
C ALA A 540 1.59 -14.77 -24.72
N LEU A 541 2.47 -13.77 -24.60
CA LEU A 541 2.07 -12.36 -24.54
C LEU A 541 1.39 -11.92 -25.85
N VAL A 542 2.01 -12.22 -26.99
CA VAL A 542 1.51 -11.85 -28.32
C VAL A 542 0.15 -12.46 -28.61
N SER A 543 -0.09 -13.69 -28.16
CA SER A 543 -1.39 -14.35 -28.27
C SER A 543 -2.50 -13.58 -27.54
N GLY A 544 -2.20 -12.98 -26.38
CA GLY A 544 -3.16 -12.18 -25.62
C GLY A 544 -3.36 -10.75 -26.14
N LEU A 545 -2.37 -10.18 -26.83
CA LEU A 545 -2.39 -8.78 -27.30
C LEU A 545 -3.50 -8.45 -28.31
N GLY A 546 -4.06 -9.46 -29.00
CA GLY A 546 -5.07 -9.24 -30.04
C GLY A 546 -4.53 -8.36 -31.19
N PRO A 547 -5.30 -7.39 -31.72
CA PRO A 547 -4.89 -6.56 -32.85
C PRO A 547 -3.61 -5.74 -32.62
N LEU A 548 -3.33 -5.35 -31.38
CA LEU A 548 -2.14 -4.57 -31.01
C LEU A 548 -0.83 -5.29 -31.38
N ALA A 549 -0.82 -6.63 -31.35
CA ALA A 549 0.34 -7.43 -31.70
C ALA A 549 0.91 -7.08 -33.09
N LYS A 550 0.04 -6.73 -34.05
CA LYS A 550 0.46 -6.37 -35.42
C LYS A 550 1.31 -5.10 -35.48
N LEU A 551 1.21 -4.24 -34.46
CA LEU A 551 1.91 -2.96 -34.40
C LEU A 551 3.20 -3.04 -33.59
N ILE A 552 3.24 -3.86 -32.54
CA ILE A 552 4.33 -3.85 -31.56
C ILE A 552 5.09 -5.18 -31.43
N ALA A 553 4.61 -6.28 -32.02
CA ALA A 553 5.24 -7.59 -31.89
C ALA A 553 6.07 -7.97 -33.13
N PRO A 554 7.10 -8.84 -32.99
CA PRO A 554 7.96 -9.26 -34.10
C PRO A 554 7.28 -10.31 -34.98
N LEU A 555 6.21 -9.94 -35.68
CA LEU A 555 5.41 -10.85 -36.50
C LEU A 555 5.87 -10.89 -37.96
N GLN A 556 5.76 -12.07 -38.56
CA GLN A 556 5.78 -12.27 -40.00
C GLN A 556 4.43 -11.84 -40.62
N ARG A 557 4.37 -11.74 -41.95
CA ARG A 557 3.11 -11.45 -42.65
C ARG A 557 2.04 -12.53 -42.45
N SER A 558 2.46 -13.77 -42.16
CA SER A 558 1.58 -14.88 -41.80
C SER A 558 0.89 -14.70 -40.43
N GLY A 559 1.41 -13.82 -39.58
CA GLY A 559 0.99 -13.69 -38.18
C GLY A 559 1.80 -14.53 -37.20
N GLU A 560 2.74 -15.35 -37.66
CA GLU A 560 3.65 -16.11 -36.80
C GLU A 560 4.81 -15.24 -36.29
N LEU A 561 5.35 -15.57 -35.11
CA LEU A 561 6.56 -14.94 -34.59
C LEU A 561 7.76 -15.18 -35.52
N ARG A 562 8.48 -14.09 -35.83
CA ARG A 562 9.75 -14.14 -36.54
C ARG A 562 10.76 -15.05 -35.83
N PRO A 563 11.72 -15.64 -36.55
CA PRO A 563 12.82 -16.35 -35.94
C PRO A 563 13.56 -15.46 -34.94
N VAL A 564 13.92 -16.02 -33.78
CA VAL A 564 14.71 -15.32 -32.76
C VAL A 564 16.11 -15.93 -32.71
N ALA A 565 17.09 -15.07 -32.48
CA ALA A 565 18.45 -15.50 -32.21
C ALA A 565 18.97 -14.84 -30.94
N ALA A 566 19.65 -15.60 -30.10
CA ALA A 566 20.31 -15.06 -28.92
C ALA A 566 21.74 -15.58 -28.75
N ARG A 567 22.54 -14.83 -27.99
CA ARG A 567 23.90 -15.22 -27.59
C ARG A 567 24.13 -14.81 -26.16
N ASN A 568 24.58 -15.76 -25.36
CA ASN A 568 24.95 -15.55 -23.98
C ASN A 568 26.48 -15.40 -23.88
N SER A 569 26.95 -14.25 -23.41
CA SER A 569 28.38 -14.01 -23.14
C SER A 569 28.69 -14.07 -21.63
N GLY A 570 27.91 -14.83 -20.87
CA GLY A 570 27.99 -14.96 -19.41
C GLY A 570 27.25 -13.84 -18.69
N VAL A 571 27.73 -12.59 -18.81
CA VAL A 571 27.15 -11.43 -18.08
C VAL A 571 26.11 -10.68 -18.91
N ARG A 572 26.12 -10.86 -20.23
CA ARG A 572 25.20 -10.20 -21.15
C ARG A 572 24.55 -11.21 -22.06
N LEU A 573 23.26 -11.02 -22.27
CA LEU A 573 22.48 -11.69 -23.30
C LEU A 573 22.27 -10.69 -24.43
N ALA A 574 22.57 -11.10 -25.66
CA ALA A 574 22.19 -10.37 -26.87
C ALA A 574 21.07 -11.14 -27.56
N VAL A 575 20.00 -10.45 -27.97
CA VAL A 575 18.81 -11.06 -28.58
C VAL A 575 18.37 -10.21 -29.75
N GLY A 576 17.96 -10.82 -30.84
CA GLY A 576 17.34 -10.12 -31.97
C GLY A 576 16.38 -10.99 -32.76
N TRP A 577 15.41 -10.36 -33.40
CA TRP A 577 14.37 -11.01 -34.19
C TRP A 577 14.65 -10.84 -35.67
N TYR A 578 14.71 -11.93 -36.42
CA TYR A 578 15.08 -11.93 -37.83
C TYR A 578 13.96 -11.38 -38.72
N CYS A 579 14.24 -10.30 -39.44
CA CYS A 579 13.32 -9.65 -40.38
C CYS A 579 13.72 -9.81 -41.85
N GLY A 580 14.82 -10.51 -42.14
CA GLY A 580 15.27 -10.75 -43.50
C GLY A 580 14.43 -11.80 -44.25
N ARG A 581 14.77 -12.02 -45.51
CA ARG A 581 13.97 -12.85 -46.44
C ARG A 581 14.42 -14.31 -46.53
N SER A 582 15.56 -14.68 -45.95
CA SER A 582 16.04 -16.06 -45.99
C SER A 582 15.34 -16.92 -44.94
N GLY A 583 15.16 -18.21 -45.26
CA GLY A 583 14.63 -19.18 -44.29
C GLY A 583 15.62 -19.36 -43.15
N ARG A 584 15.16 -19.18 -41.91
CA ARG A 584 15.93 -19.45 -40.69
C ARG A 584 15.12 -20.35 -39.74
N PRO A 585 15.79 -21.20 -38.94
CA PRO A 585 15.12 -21.94 -37.89
C PRO A 585 14.47 -20.98 -36.89
N ALA A 586 13.36 -21.39 -36.26
CA ALA A 586 12.58 -20.55 -35.35
C ALA A 586 13.41 -19.99 -34.17
N VAL A 587 14.43 -20.75 -33.76
CA VAL A 587 15.40 -20.43 -32.71
C VAL A 587 16.81 -20.69 -33.26
N SER A 588 17.74 -19.79 -33.00
CA SER A 588 19.15 -19.94 -33.40
C SER A 588 20.10 -19.21 -32.45
N GLU A 589 21.40 -19.50 -32.56
CA GLU A 589 22.44 -18.75 -31.85
C GLU A 589 22.99 -17.60 -32.71
N LEU A 590 23.27 -16.43 -32.09
CA LEU A 590 23.94 -15.34 -32.80
C LEU A 590 25.44 -15.64 -32.99
N PRO A 591 26.04 -15.31 -34.14
CA PRO A 591 27.47 -15.54 -34.40
C PRO A 591 28.43 -14.93 -33.36
N GLN A 592 29.63 -15.49 -33.22
CA GLN A 592 30.65 -14.98 -32.29
C GLN A 592 31.18 -13.60 -32.68
N ASP A 593 31.31 -13.31 -33.99
CA ASP A 593 31.89 -12.06 -34.51
C ASP A 593 30.89 -10.89 -34.60
N PHE A 594 29.77 -10.97 -33.89
CA PHE A 594 28.72 -9.96 -33.97
C PHE A 594 29.16 -8.60 -33.39
N SER A 595 29.22 -7.58 -34.25
CA SER A 595 29.54 -6.20 -33.90
C SER A 595 28.52 -5.58 -32.93
N ILE A 596 28.91 -4.51 -32.24
CA ILE A 596 28.05 -3.71 -31.34
C ILE A 596 26.82 -3.17 -32.10
N SER A 597 26.94 -2.95 -33.42
CA SER A 597 25.81 -2.57 -34.26
C SER A 597 25.12 -3.83 -34.83
N PRO A 598 23.81 -4.01 -34.59
CA PRO A 598 23.08 -5.13 -35.18
C PRO A 598 22.99 -4.99 -36.71
N PRO A 599 23.04 -6.10 -37.47
CA PRO A 599 22.70 -6.13 -38.87
C PRO A 599 21.29 -5.59 -39.11
N PRO A 600 21.04 -4.97 -40.28
CA PRO A 600 19.72 -4.45 -40.63
C PRO A 600 18.63 -5.53 -40.71
N GLU A 601 19.02 -6.81 -40.79
CA GLU A 601 18.13 -7.96 -40.80
C GLU A 601 17.65 -8.39 -39.40
N LEU A 602 18.13 -7.76 -38.33
CA LEU A 602 17.63 -7.94 -36.97
C LEU A 602 16.83 -6.73 -36.53
N THR A 603 15.63 -6.97 -36.04
CA THR A 603 14.78 -5.98 -35.38
C THR A 603 14.66 -6.29 -33.89
N MET A 604 14.19 -5.32 -33.11
CA MET A 604 14.08 -5.42 -31.65
C MET A 604 15.36 -5.98 -31.01
N TYR A 605 16.51 -5.55 -31.54
CA TYR A 605 17.80 -6.01 -31.06
C TYR A 605 18.09 -5.38 -29.70
N ARG A 606 18.41 -6.21 -28.72
CA ARG A 606 18.71 -5.80 -27.36
C ARG A 606 19.91 -6.55 -26.82
N GLN A 607 20.77 -5.83 -26.11
CA GLN A 607 21.84 -6.42 -25.32
C GLN A 607 21.75 -5.92 -23.88
N ALA A 608 21.50 -6.82 -22.94
CA ALA A 608 21.32 -6.50 -21.52
C ALA A 608 21.72 -7.70 -20.64
N ASN A 609 21.84 -7.48 -19.33
CA ASN A 609 21.90 -8.59 -18.38
C ASN A 609 20.46 -9.12 -18.21
N PRO A 610 20.18 -10.41 -18.45
CA PRO A 610 18.83 -10.96 -18.32
C PRO A 610 18.30 -10.93 -16.88
N GLY A 611 19.13 -10.63 -15.87
CA GLY A 611 18.78 -10.78 -14.47
C GLY A 611 19.01 -12.23 -14.02
N ARG A 612 18.86 -12.47 -12.72
CA ARG A 612 19.23 -13.76 -12.11
C ARG A 612 18.04 -14.65 -11.74
N HIS A 613 16.83 -14.22 -12.09
CA HIS A 613 15.59 -14.85 -11.65
C HIS A 613 15.12 -15.92 -12.63
N SER A 614 14.48 -16.97 -12.13
CA SER A 614 14.06 -18.12 -12.94
C SER A 614 13.16 -17.77 -14.13
N ALA A 615 12.27 -16.78 -13.98
CA ALA A 615 11.34 -16.37 -15.03
C ALA A 615 11.84 -15.16 -15.86
N TRP A 616 13.15 -14.89 -15.91
CA TRP A 616 13.75 -13.71 -16.55
C TRP A 616 13.33 -13.44 -18.01
N ALA A 617 12.91 -14.45 -18.76
CA ALA A 617 12.49 -14.30 -20.16
C ALA A 617 11.19 -13.48 -20.29
N TRP A 618 10.34 -13.49 -19.27
CA TRP A 618 9.07 -12.75 -19.20
C TRP A 618 9.26 -11.22 -19.20
N PRO A 619 10.04 -10.62 -18.27
CA PRO A 619 10.30 -9.19 -18.29
C PRO A 619 11.07 -8.78 -19.55
N TRP A 620 11.95 -9.64 -20.07
CA TRP A 620 12.64 -9.36 -21.34
C TRP A 620 11.65 -9.18 -22.51
N ALA A 621 10.71 -10.11 -22.65
CA ALA A 621 9.70 -10.07 -23.70
C ALA A 621 8.73 -8.88 -23.50
N LEU A 622 8.28 -8.66 -22.26
CA LEU A 622 7.38 -7.55 -21.93
C LEU A 622 8.04 -6.19 -22.21
N GLU A 623 9.26 -5.95 -21.75
CA GLU A 623 10.00 -4.69 -21.99
C GLU A 623 10.25 -4.42 -23.48
N SER A 624 10.41 -5.47 -24.28
CA SER A 624 10.54 -5.33 -25.74
C SER A 624 9.22 -4.81 -26.34
N LEU A 625 8.08 -5.34 -25.91
CA LEU A 625 6.75 -4.92 -26.37
C LEU A 625 6.38 -3.52 -25.86
N THR A 626 6.62 -3.22 -24.59
CA THR A 626 6.34 -1.90 -24.00
C THR A 626 7.23 -0.81 -24.60
N GLY A 627 8.47 -1.13 -24.95
CA GLY A 627 9.37 -0.23 -25.69
C GLY A 627 8.79 0.21 -27.04
N GLU A 628 8.31 -0.74 -27.84
CA GLU A 628 7.66 -0.44 -29.13
C GLU A 628 6.33 0.32 -28.95
N LEU A 629 5.53 -0.06 -27.96
CA LEU A 629 4.29 0.66 -27.63
C LEU A 629 4.56 2.12 -27.22
N SER A 630 5.60 2.35 -26.40
CA SER A 630 6.02 3.70 -25.99
C SER A 630 6.39 4.55 -27.22
N GLN A 631 7.13 3.99 -28.18
CA GLN A 631 7.47 4.69 -29.42
C GLN A 631 6.23 4.98 -30.29
N LEU A 632 5.31 4.02 -30.38
CA LEU A 632 4.06 4.15 -31.12
C LEU A 632 3.18 5.28 -30.56
N LEU A 633 3.08 5.40 -29.24
CA LEU A 633 2.30 6.44 -28.56
C LEU A 633 2.98 7.81 -28.65
N LYS A 634 4.30 7.89 -28.43
CA LYS A 634 5.09 9.13 -28.59
C LYS A 634 4.98 9.71 -30.00
N SER A 635 4.92 8.84 -31.01
CA SER A 635 4.75 9.23 -32.42
C SER A 635 3.29 9.41 -32.85
N ARG A 636 2.31 9.18 -31.96
CA ARG A 636 0.86 9.28 -32.20
C ARG A 636 0.38 8.48 -33.42
N ARG A 637 0.97 7.30 -33.63
CA ARG A 637 0.70 6.44 -34.79
C ARG A 637 -0.42 5.44 -34.56
N LEU A 638 -0.98 5.39 -33.35
CA LEU A 638 -2.10 4.52 -33.02
C LEU A 638 -3.40 5.13 -33.60
N ARG A 639 -3.82 4.58 -34.73
CA ARG A 639 -4.91 5.15 -35.55
C ARG A 639 -6.26 4.88 -34.89
N SER A 640 -7.18 5.83 -35.03
CA SER A 640 -8.57 5.69 -34.59
C SER A 640 -9.48 5.80 -35.80
N THR A 641 -10.50 4.94 -35.82
CA THR A 641 -11.57 4.95 -36.81
C THR A 641 -12.68 5.97 -36.48
N ALA A 642 -12.64 6.61 -35.30
CA ALA A 642 -13.59 7.64 -34.91
C ALA A 642 -13.61 8.82 -35.90
N VAL A 643 -14.82 9.30 -36.22
CA VAL A 643 -15.03 10.44 -37.12
C VAL A 643 -14.24 11.66 -36.64
N ALA A 644 -14.28 11.95 -35.34
CA ALA A 644 -13.53 13.05 -34.75
C ALA A 644 -12.02 12.94 -34.96
N SER A 645 -11.44 11.73 -34.84
CA SER A 645 -10.00 11.52 -35.12
C SER A 645 -9.67 11.80 -36.59
N ARG A 646 -10.51 11.31 -37.52
CA ARG A 646 -10.29 11.52 -38.96
C ARG A 646 -10.36 13.00 -39.32
N HIS A 647 -11.31 13.74 -38.73
CA HIS A 647 -11.48 15.17 -38.96
C HIS A 647 -10.31 15.99 -38.41
N GLU A 648 -9.81 15.69 -37.19
CA GLU A 648 -8.59 16.33 -36.67
C GLU A 648 -7.38 16.01 -37.56
N GLU A 649 -7.18 14.74 -37.92
CA GLU A 649 -6.08 14.30 -38.78
C GLU A 649 -6.09 15.04 -40.13
N ALA A 650 -7.25 15.13 -40.76
CA ALA A 650 -7.44 15.82 -42.04
C ALA A 650 -7.15 17.32 -41.93
N TRP A 651 -7.67 17.98 -40.88
CA TRP A 651 -7.48 19.42 -40.67
C TRP A 651 -6.01 19.78 -40.42
N TYR A 652 -5.36 19.12 -39.47
CA TYR A 652 -3.96 19.43 -39.13
C TYR A 652 -2.99 18.94 -40.21
N GLY A 653 -3.29 17.83 -40.90
CA GLY A 653 -2.58 17.40 -42.09
C GLY A 653 -2.69 18.42 -43.24
N ALA A 654 -3.86 19.02 -43.45
CA ALA A 654 -4.07 20.08 -44.43
C ALA A 654 -3.31 21.37 -44.06
N LEU A 655 -3.33 21.79 -42.80
CA LEU A 655 -2.51 22.93 -42.33
C LEU A 655 -1.03 22.67 -42.58
N ALA A 656 -0.53 21.48 -42.26
CA ALA A 656 0.86 21.09 -42.50
C ALA A 656 1.22 21.10 -44.00
N LEU A 657 0.37 20.55 -44.87
CA LEU A 657 0.54 20.54 -46.33
C LEU A 657 0.54 21.95 -46.95
N LEU A 658 -0.22 22.87 -46.37
CA LEU A 658 -0.32 24.26 -46.79
C LEU A 658 0.68 25.19 -46.08
N ASN A 659 1.53 24.64 -45.20
CA ASN A 659 2.49 25.38 -44.37
C ASN A 659 1.84 26.50 -43.53
N ARG A 660 0.65 26.24 -42.99
CA ARG A 660 -0.10 27.12 -42.07
C ARG A 660 0.18 26.72 -40.61
N GLY A 661 0.06 27.67 -39.68
CA GLY A 661 0.28 27.42 -38.25
C GLY A 661 -0.84 26.59 -37.62
N HIS A 662 -0.54 25.82 -36.56
CA HIS A 662 -1.52 24.94 -35.91
C HIS A 662 -2.68 25.67 -35.22
N PHE A 663 -2.51 26.96 -34.91
CA PHE A 663 -3.54 27.82 -34.32
C PHE A 663 -4.39 28.56 -35.37
N ASP A 664 -4.11 28.33 -36.65
CA ASP A 664 -4.85 28.95 -37.73
C ASP A 664 -6.21 28.27 -37.90
N ALA A 665 -7.26 28.98 -37.49
CA ALA A 665 -8.65 28.56 -37.65
C ALA A 665 -9.30 29.15 -38.92
N GLY A 666 -8.54 29.83 -39.79
CA GLY A 666 -9.06 30.39 -41.02
C GLY A 666 -9.46 29.29 -42.02
N PRO A 667 -10.45 29.55 -42.90
CA PRO A 667 -10.97 28.54 -43.80
C PRO A 667 -9.88 27.94 -44.72
N ILE A 668 -9.94 26.63 -44.95
CA ILE A 668 -9.09 25.92 -45.92
C ILE A 668 -9.92 25.62 -47.16
N LYS A 669 -9.59 26.24 -48.31
CA LYS A 669 -10.26 25.97 -49.58
C LYS A 669 -9.93 24.55 -50.06
N LEU A 670 -10.94 23.76 -50.40
CA LEU A 670 -10.73 22.38 -50.87
C LEU A 670 -9.92 22.32 -52.17
N GLU A 671 -10.06 23.31 -53.05
CA GLU A 671 -9.31 23.37 -54.32
C GLU A 671 -7.79 23.45 -54.09
N ASP A 672 -7.36 24.26 -53.13
CA ASP A 672 -5.94 24.44 -52.80
C ASP A 672 -5.36 23.15 -52.19
N LEU A 673 -6.14 22.50 -51.32
CA LEU A 673 -5.75 21.23 -50.71
C LEU A 673 -5.69 20.09 -51.75
N LYS A 674 -6.70 19.96 -52.61
CA LYS A 674 -6.73 18.96 -53.70
C LYS A 674 -5.53 19.10 -54.64
N ARG A 675 -5.13 20.34 -54.97
CA ARG A 675 -3.95 20.62 -55.80
C ARG A 675 -2.64 20.15 -55.17
N ARG A 676 -2.53 20.19 -53.85
CA ARG A 676 -1.37 19.65 -53.11
C ARG A 676 -1.43 18.14 -53.04
N LEU A 677 -2.59 17.59 -52.71
CA LEU A 677 -2.80 16.16 -52.54
C LEU A 677 -2.67 15.37 -53.85
N SER A 678 -3.00 15.96 -55.01
CA SER A 678 -2.90 15.28 -56.32
C SER A 678 -1.48 14.84 -56.69
N ARG A 679 -0.46 15.33 -55.97
CA ARG A 679 0.96 14.94 -56.13
C ARG A 679 1.36 13.79 -55.22
N LEU A 680 0.48 13.34 -54.34
CA LEU A 680 0.70 12.31 -53.34
C LEU A 680 -0.13 11.06 -53.65
N ARG A 681 0.25 9.93 -53.07
CA ARG A 681 -0.56 8.71 -53.12
C ARG A 681 -1.85 8.92 -52.31
N ARG A 682 -2.89 8.13 -52.62
CA ARG A 682 -4.14 8.17 -51.83
C ARG A 682 -4.04 7.48 -50.48
N SER A 683 -3.03 6.63 -50.30
CA SER A 683 -2.77 5.91 -49.06
C SER A 683 -1.27 5.92 -48.73
N GLY A 684 -0.97 5.72 -47.45
CA GLY A 684 0.38 5.74 -46.90
C GLY A 684 0.56 6.85 -45.87
N GLU A 685 1.72 6.83 -45.23
CA GLU A 685 2.09 7.84 -44.23
C GLU A 685 2.79 9.03 -44.88
N LEU A 686 2.35 10.23 -44.51
CA LEU A 686 2.95 11.49 -44.85
C LEU A 686 3.67 12.05 -43.63
N LEU A 687 5.00 12.04 -43.67
CA LEU A 687 5.83 12.65 -42.64
C LEU A 687 6.07 14.13 -42.99
N ILE A 688 5.50 15.03 -42.19
CA ILE A 688 5.81 16.47 -42.28
C ILE A 688 6.33 16.92 -40.93
N ARG A 689 7.55 17.46 -40.94
CA ARG A 689 8.32 17.79 -39.72
C ARG A 689 8.52 16.53 -38.85
N ARG A 690 7.88 16.45 -37.68
CA ARG A 690 7.95 15.33 -36.74
C ARG A 690 6.62 14.55 -36.60
N ASN A 691 5.59 14.93 -37.36
CA ASN A 691 4.26 14.33 -37.27
C ASN A 691 4.01 13.40 -38.47
N SER A 692 3.34 12.27 -38.23
CA SER A 692 2.94 11.29 -39.24
C SER A 692 1.44 11.38 -39.51
N TYR A 693 1.07 11.74 -40.74
CA TYR A 693 -0.31 11.86 -41.16
C TYR A 693 -0.74 10.69 -42.06
N ASP A 694 -1.94 10.14 -41.85
CA ASP A 694 -2.50 9.13 -42.74
C ASP A 694 -3.19 9.77 -43.96
N LEU A 695 -2.60 9.60 -45.15
CA LEU A 695 -3.13 10.13 -46.40
C LEU A 695 -4.54 9.60 -46.69
N ALA A 696 -4.85 8.35 -46.34
CA ALA A 696 -6.18 7.79 -46.56
C ALA A 696 -7.24 8.50 -45.72
N MET A 697 -6.90 8.87 -44.47
CA MET A 697 -7.80 9.65 -43.60
C MET A 697 -8.03 11.06 -44.17
N ILE A 698 -6.96 11.74 -44.60
CA ILE A 698 -7.08 13.08 -45.20
C ILE A 698 -7.99 13.03 -46.45
N TRP A 699 -7.75 12.08 -47.35
CA TRP A 699 -8.56 11.91 -48.55
C TRP A 699 -10.02 11.59 -48.22
N SER A 700 -10.28 10.76 -47.21
CA SER A 700 -11.67 10.44 -46.81
C SER A 700 -12.48 11.68 -46.44
N VAL A 701 -11.90 12.60 -45.67
CA VAL A 701 -12.59 13.85 -45.27
C VAL A 701 -12.72 14.82 -46.43
N VAL A 702 -11.75 14.86 -47.34
CA VAL A 702 -11.83 15.66 -48.58
C VAL A 702 -12.94 15.15 -49.50
N ASP A 703 -13.06 13.82 -49.64
CA ASP A 703 -14.11 13.18 -50.45
C ASP A 703 -15.49 13.43 -49.81
N GLU A 704 -15.63 13.28 -48.49
CA GLU A 704 -16.85 13.60 -47.72
C GLU A 704 -17.27 15.07 -47.89
N ALA A 705 -16.33 16.02 -47.75
CA ALA A 705 -16.61 17.45 -47.93
C ALA A 705 -16.99 17.79 -49.38
N THR A 706 -16.41 17.07 -50.36
CA THR A 706 -16.76 17.22 -51.78
C THR A 706 -18.17 16.69 -52.05
N ALA A 707 -18.52 15.53 -51.51
CA ALA A 707 -19.87 14.96 -51.64
C ALA A 707 -20.93 15.86 -50.98
N ALA A 708 -20.58 16.53 -49.89
CA ALA A 708 -21.42 17.54 -49.24
C ALA A 708 -21.48 18.89 -49.96
N HIS A 709 -20.86 19.03 -51.15
CA HIS A 709 -20.79 20.27 -51.94
C HIS A 709 -20.18 21.46 -51.17
N SER A 710 -19.32 21.19 -50.17
CA SER A 710 -18.58 22.24 -49.46
C SER A 710 -17.45 22.78 -50.33
N SER A 711 -17.21 24.09 -50.27
CA SER A 711 -16.01 24.72 -50.89
C SER A 711 -14.80 24.72 -49.95
N GLN A 712 -15.00 24.36 -48.68
CA GLN A 712 -14.01 24.45 -47.62
C GLN A 712 -13.94 23.15 -46.81
N LEU A 713 -12.75 22.85 -46.29
CA LEU A 713 -12.59 21.79 -45.30
C LEU A 713 -13.27 22.23 -44.00
N PRO A 714 -14.11 21.38 -43.37
CA PRO A 714 -14.75 21.74 -42.11
C PRO A 714 -13.72 21.81 -40.96
N LEU A 715 -13.89 22.81 -40.10
CA LEU A 715 -13.15 22.89 -38.83
C LEU A 715 -13.59 21.74 -37.91
N PRO A 716 -12.66 21.01 -37.26
CA PRO A 716 -13.00 19.88 -36.40
C PRO A 716 -13.69 20.31 -35.09
N HIS A 717 -13.39 21.53 -34.62
CA HIS A 717 -13.93 22.10 -33.39
C HIS A 717 -14.33 23.57 -33.61
N PRO A 718 -15.27 24.11 -32.80
CA PRO A 718 -15.61 25.53 -32.83
C PRO A 718 -14.37 26.44 -32.77
N GLY A 719 -14.23 27.32 -33.77
CA GLY A 719 -13.12 28.28 -33.89
C GLY A 719 -13.31 29.52 -33.01
N PRO A 720 -12.37 30.48 -33.06
CA PRO A 720 -12.49 31.75 -32.34
C PRO A 720 -13.65 32.61 -32.89
N ASP A 721 -14.36 33.30 -31.99
CA ASP A 721 -15.46 34.22 -32.29
C ASP A 721 -15.10 35.69 -32.02
N GLN A 722 -13.96 35.95 -31.41
CA GLN A 722 -13.45 37.29 -31.11
C GLN A 722 -12.14 37.57 -31.86
N ARG A 723 -11.75 38.86 -31.88
CA ARG A 723 -10.45 39.25 -32.45
C ARG A 723 -9.32 38.69 -31.59
N GLN A 724 -8.26 38.24 -32.25
CA GLN A 724 -7.10 37.68 -31.58
C GLN A 724 -6.44 38.72 -30.66
N GLY A 725 -6.28 38.35 -29.39
CA GLY A 725 -5.59 39.16 -28.38
C GLY A 725 -4.16 38.67 -28.12
N GLN A 726 -3.56 39.12 -27.01
CA GLN A 726 -2.21 38.73 -26.59
C GLN A 726 -2.11 37.23 -26.25
N TRP A 727 -3.20 36.62 -25.78
CA TRP A 727 -3.27 35.20 -25.44
C TRP A 727 -4.18 34.44 -26.39
N ILE A 728 -3.91 33.14 -26.56
CA ILE A 728 -4.66 32.30 -27.50
C ILE A 728 -6.15 32.20 -27.15
N TRP A 729 -6.47 32.17 -25.86
CA TRP A 729 -7.85 32.12 -25.36
C TRP A 729 -8.57 33.48 -25.48
N SER A 730 -7.86 34.60 -25.68
CA SER A 730 -8.48 35.92 -25.83
C SER A 730 -9.33 36.05 -27.10
N ALA A 731 -9.19 35.11 -28.05
CA ALA A 731 -10.00 35.07 -29.26
C ALA A 731 -11.36 34.37 -29.07
N TYR A 732 -11.68 33.95 -27.84
CA TYR A 732 -12.90 33.19 -27.52
C TYR A 732 -13.71 33.92 -26.45
N SER A 733 -15.01 34.13 -26.71
CA SER A 733 -15.96 34.44 -25.64
C SER A 733 -16.12 33.24 -24.71
N ASP A 734 -16.57 33.46 -23.47
CA ASP A 734 -16.80 32.38 -22.50
C ASP A 734 -17.76 31.31 -23.05
N ALA A 735 -18.78 31.73 -23.81
CA ALA A 735 -19.74 30.83 -24.46
C ALA A 735 -19.07 30.00 -25.56
N GLN A 736 -18.24 30.63 -26.41
CA GLN A 736 -17.51 29.93 -27.47
C GLN A 736 -16.45 28.98 -26.89
N LEU A 737 -15.78 29.40 -25.81
CA LEU A 737 -14.83 28.59 -25.07
C LEU A 737 -15.51 27.34 -24.50
N LEU A 738 -16.67 27.48 -23.87
CA LEU A 738 -17.48 26.35 -23.39
C LEU A 738 -17.86 25.39 -24.52
N GLN A 739 -18.33 25.92 -25.66
CA GLN A 739 -18.70 25.10 -26.82
C GLN A 739 -17.51 24.32 -27.38
N ARG A 740 -16.36 24.98 -27.50
CA ARG A 740 -15.11 24.34 -27.93
C ARG A 740 -14.70 23.24 -26.96
N THR A 741 -14.69 23.52 -25.66
CA THR A 741 -14.34 22.55 -24.61
C THR A 741 -15.24 21.33 -24.67
N ARG A 742 -16.57 21.52 -24.74
CA ARG A 742 -17.53 20.40 -24.88
C ARG A 742 -17.27 19.57 -26.15
N SER A 743 -16.97 20.23 -27.27
CA SER A 743 -16.66 19.55 -28.54
C SER A 743 -15.38 18.72 -28.45
N VAL A 744 -14.31 19.27 -27.87
CA VAL A 744 -13.02 18.58 -27.69
C VAL A 744 -13.15 17.38 -26.77
N PHE A 745 -13.79 17.53 -25.61
CA PHE A 745 -13.98 16.42 -24.67
C PHE A 745 -14.86 15.31 -25.25
N ARG A 746 -15.90 15.65 -26.01
CA ARG A 746 -16.76 14.65 -26.68
C ARG A 746 -15.97 13.87 -27.72
N ALA A 747 -15.24 14.58 -28.57
CA ALA A 747 -14.35 13.97 -29.54
C ALA A 747 -13.30 13.09 -28.88
N ALA A 748 -12.68 13.53 -27.77
CA ALA A 748 -11.69 12.74 -27.05
C ALA A 748 -12.28 11.42 -26.53
N LEU A 749 -13.52 11.45 -26.02
CA LEU A 749 -14.24 10.27 -25.55
C LEU A 749 -14.50 9.27 -26.68
N GLU A 750 -15.00 9.75 -27.82
CA GLU A 750 -15.21 8.93 -29.02
C GLU A 750 -13.90 8.31 -29.54
N ILE A 751 -12.81 9.09 -29.54
CA ILE A 751 -11.48 8.64 -29.98
C ILE A 751 -10.93 7.58 -29.03
N TYR A 752 -11.02 7.80 -27.71
CA TYR A 752 -10.60 6.84 -26.70
C TYR A 752 -11.36 5.52 -26.82
N GLU A 753 -12.70 5.56 -26.89
CA GLU A 753 -13.55 4.38 -27.07
C GLU A 753 -13.17 3.61 -28.35
N SER A 754 -12.96 4.32 -29.45
CA SER A 754 -12.53 3.70 -30.73
C SER A 754 -11.15 3.05 -30.64
N ILE A 755 -10.16 3.74 -30.06
CA ILE A 755 -8.80 3.21 -29.88
C ILE A 755 -8.81 1.95 -29.02
N VAL A 756 -9.48 2.01 -27.87
CA VAL A 756 -9.58 0.88 -26.96
C VAL A 756 -10.34 -0.27 -27.60
N ALA A 757 -11.38 0.04 -28.38
CA ALA A 757 -12.15 -0.99 -29.04
C ALA A 757 -11.36 -1.74 -30.11
N GLU A 758 -10.57 -1.01 -30.90
CA GLU A 758 -9.83 -1.52 -32.06
C GLU A 758 -8.51 -2.20 -31.67
N TRP A 759 -7.75 -1.60 -30.74
CA TRP A 759 -6.38 -2.04 -30.45
C TRP A 759 -6.23 -2.71 -29.09
N PHE A 760 -7.00 -2.29 -28.08
CA PHE A 760 -6.84 -2.75 -26.69
C PHE A 760 -8.02 -3.59 -26.20
N SER A 761 -8.65 -4.37 -27.09
CA SER A 761 -9.83 -5.17 -26.74
C SER A 761 -9.57 -6.14 -25.58
N SER A 762 -8.38 -6.74 -25.54
CA SER A 762 -7.95 -7.69 -24.48
C SER A 762 -7.49 -7.01 -23.18
N PHE A 763 -7.53 -5.68 -23.12
CA PHE A 763 -7.12 -4.91 -21.94
C PHE A 763 -8.30 -4.14 -21.33
N ARG A 764 -9.48 -4.15 -21.96
CA ARG A 764 -10.61 -3.26 -21.64
C ARG A 764 -11.03 -3.31 -20.17
N ASP A 765 -10.90 -4.48 -19.57
CA ASP A 765 -11.24 -4.79 -18.18
C ASP A 765 -10.15 -4.36 -17.18
N ARG A 766 -8.99 -3.93 -17.65
CA ARG A 766 -7.87 -3.42 -16.84
C ARG A 766 -7.51 -1.97 -17.10
N LEU A 767 -7.99 -1.37 -18.19
CA LEU A 767 -7.85 0.06 -18.45
C LEU A 767 -8.88 0.83 -17.62
N SER A 768 -8.44 1.64 -16.66
CA SER A 768 -9.33 2.29 -15.68
C SER A 768 -10.39 3.17 -16.33
N THR A 769 -10.03 3.96 -17.35
CA THR A 769 -10.99 4.81 -18.05
C THR A 769 -12.01 3.96 -18.81
N SER A 770 -11.58 2.90 -19.52
CA SER A 770 -12.45 1.95 -20.23
C SER A 770 -13.47 1.29 -19.30
N VAL A 771 -13.03 0.84 -18.12
CA VAL A 771 -13.91 0.22 -17.12
C VAL A 771 -14.97 1.21 -16.61
N LEU A 772 -14.65 2.51 -16.52
CA LEU A 772 -15.65 3.52 -16.13
C LEU A 772 -16.75 3.69 -17.17
N LEU A 773 -16.50 3.37 -18.45
CA LEU A 773 -17.47 3.57 -19.52
C LEU A 773 -18.62 2.55 -19.48
N PRO A 774 -19.85 2.92 -19.90
CA PRO A 774 -20.24 4.27 -20.32
C PRO A 774 -20.24 5.26 -19.15
N ALA A 775 -19.90 6.53 -19.41
CA ALA A 775 -19.77 7.55 -18.37
C ALA A 775 -20.21 8.95 -18.82
N VAL A 776 -20.52 9.81 -17.85
CA VAL A 776 -20.61 11.26 -18.05
C VAL A 776 -19.26 11.88 -17.69
N VAL A 777 -18.64 12.60 -18.62
CA VAL A 777 -17.56 13.54 -18.28
C VAL A 777 -18.21 14.79 -17.74
N GLU A 778 -18.21 14.94 -16.42
CA GLU A 778 -18.76 16.09 -15.72
C GLU A 778 -17.66 17.10 -15.44
N GLY A 779 -17.86 18.37 -15.79
CA GLY A 779 -16.83 19.38 -15.59
C GLY A 779 -17.33 20.80 -15.37
N TYR A 780 -16.46 21.61 -14.79
CA TYR A 780 -16.70 22.98 -14.38
C TYR A 780 -15.58 23.83 -14.97
N LEU A 781 -15.93 24.62 -15.98
CA LEU A 781 -15.02 25.49 -16.71
C LEU A 781 -15.01 26.88 -16.06
N LEU A 782 -13.84 27.32 -15.60
CA LEU A 782 -13.60 28.66 -15.11
C LEU A 782 -12.99 29.51 -16.23
N PRO A 783 -13.70 30.55 -16.70
CA PRO A 783 -13.15 31.53 -17.65
C PRO A 783 -11.94 32.27 -17.07
N PRO A 784 -11.09 32.85 -17.94
CA PRO A 784 -9.95 33.62 -17.47
C PRO A 784 -10.42 34.87 -16.70
N GLN A 785 -9.89 35.10 -15.50
CA GLN A 785 -10.32 36.22 -14.66
C GLN A 785 -9.79 37.55 -15.19
N SER A 786 -10.65 38.57 -15.21
CA SER A 786 -10.26 39.92 -15.61
C SER A 786 -9.91 40.78 -14.39
N SER A 787 -8.75 41.44 -14.41
CA SER A 787 -8.35 42.46 -13.42
C SER A 787 -8.20 43.84 -14.05
N LYS A 788 -8.14 44.90 -13.23
CA LYS A 788 -7.88 46.29 -13.68
C LYS A 788 -6.54 46.48 -14.42
N LYS A 789 -5.63 45.50 -14.39
CA LYS A 789 -4.35 45.49 -15.12
C LYS A 789 -4.31 44.50 -16.31
N GLY A 790 -5.43 43.86 -16.65
CA GLY A 790 -5.52 42.80 -17.68
C GLY A 790 -5.97 41.44 -17.10
N LEU A 791 -5.91 40.38 -17.91
CA LEU A 791 -6.26 39.02 -17.50
C LEU A 791 -5.28 38.49 -16.43
N VAL A 792 -5.80 37.93 -15.34
CA VAL A 792 -5.02 37.28 -14.26
C VAL A 792 -5.37 35.79 -14.28
N GLY A 793 -4.46 34.98 -14.83
CA GLY A 793 -4.66 33.53 -15.01
C GLY A 793 -5.32 33.15 -16.34
N GLY A 794 -4.95 31.98 -16.87
CA GLY A 794 -5.61 31.37 -18.02
C GLY A 794 -6.91 30.66 -17.61
N PRO A 795 -7.74 30.21 -18.59
CA PRO A 795 -8.90 29.38 -18.28
C PRO A 795 -8.49 28.07 -17.60
N ALA A 796 -9.29 27.61 -16.64
CA ALA A 796 -9.07 26.39 -15.88
C ALA A 796 -10.30 25.49 -15.93
N ILE A 797 -10.11 24.18 -15.72
CA ILE A 797 -11.20 23.21 -15.70
C ILE A 797 -10.99 22.17 -14.60
N GLY A 798 -12.03 21.99 -13.79
CA GLY A 798 -12.18 20.83 -12.91
C GLY A 798 -13.11 19.82 -13.55
N TRP A 799 -12.74 18.55 -13.69
CA TRP A 799 -13.58 17.53 -14.30
C TRP A 799 -13.38 16.11 -13.73
N ARG A 800 -14.38 15.25 -13.95
CA ARG A 800 -14.39 13.84 -13.50
C ARG A 800 -15.13 12.93 -14.48
N PHE A 801 -14.83 11.63 -14.43
CA PHE A 801 -15.67 10.59 -15.02
C PHE A 801 -16.68 10.10 -13.98
N ARG A 802 -17.98 10.18 -14.31
CA ARG A 802 -19.05 9.60 -13.51
C ARG A 802 -19.68 8.44 -14.27
N ALA A 803 -19.46 7.22 -13.80
CA ALA A 803 -19.95 6.01 -14.47
C ALA A 803 -21.47 5.99 -14.57
N LEU A 804 -21.96 5.49 -15.71
CA LEU A 804 -23.36 5.23 -15.99
C LEU A 804 -23.64 3.72 -15.91
N PRO A 805 -24.93 3.33 -15.73
CA PRO A 805 -25.36 1.96 -15.95
C PRO A 805 -24.93 1.43 -17.32
N VAL A 806 -24.55 0.15 -17.35
CA VAL A 806 -24.19 -0.55 -18.57
C VAL A 806 -25.35 -0.46 -19.58
N GLY A 807 -25.04 -0.19 -20.85
CA GLY A 807 -26.02 -0.01 -21.93
C GLY A 807 -26.45 1.44 -22.18
N GLN A 808 -26.07 2.39 -21.33
CA GLN A 808 -26.21 3.82 -21.65
C GLN A 808 -25.09 4.30 -22.57
N ALA A 809 -25.29 5.47 -23.20
CA ALA A 809 -24.25 6.12 -24.01
C ALA A 809 -23.43 7.09 -23.15
N SER A 810 -22.12 7.10 -23.39
CA SER A 810 -21.22 8.09 -22.81
C SER A 810 -21.57 9.50 -23.28
N ARG A 811 -21.40 10.52 -22.42
CA ARG A 811 -21.69 11.93 -22.78
C ARG A 811 -20.82 12.91 -22.01
N VAL A 812 -20.82 14.16 -22.45
CA VAL A 812 -20.05 15.26 -21.82
C VAL A 812 -21.02 16.32 -21.31
N ASP A 813 -20.88 16.67 -20.03
CA ASP A 813 -21.64 17.69 -19.33
C ASP A 813 -20.69 18.65 -18.62
N ILE A 814 -20.30 19.70 -19.33
CA ILE A 814 -19.40 20.74 -18.81
C ILE A 814 -20.17 22.04 -18.71
N CYS A 815 -20.10 22.76 -17.60
CA CYS A 815 -20.77 24.05 -17.40
C CYS A 815 -19.76 25.17 -17.06
N LEU A 816 -20.19 26.43 -17.17
CA LEU A 816 -19.39 27.59 -16.77
C LEU A 816 -19.60 27.88 -15.28
N VAL A 817 -18.53 28.21 -14.58
CA VAL A 817 -18.56 28.64 -13.17
C VAL A 817 -17.88 30.00 -13.01
N ALA A 818 -18.35 30.78 -12.03
CA ALA A 818 -17.82 32.11 -11.73
C ALA A 818 -16.64 32.08 -10.73
N GLU A 819 -16.59 31.05 -9.89
CA GLU A 819 -15.55 30.85 -8.88
C GLU A 819 -14.88 29.49 -9.07
N PRO A 820 -13.63 29.32 -8.62
CA PRO A 820 -12.97 28.02 -8.61
C PRO A 820 -13.83 27.01 -7.88
N TRP A 821 -14.27 25.99 -8.59
CA TRP A 821 -15.05 24.93 -8.00
C TRP A 821 -14.18 24.11 -7.05
N ARG A 822 -14.70 23.82 -5.85
CA ARG A 822 -14.05 22.95 -4.87
C ARG A 822 -14.84 21.66 -4.77
N PHE A 823 -14.14 20.54 -4.89
CA PHE A 823 -14.75 19.23 -4.71
C PHE A 823 -15.22 19.02 -3.27
N ASP A 824 -16.47 18.59 -3.11
CA ASP A 824 -16.97 18.08 -1.84
C ASP A 824 -16.54 16.62 -1.69
N TRP A 825 -15.56 16.38 -0.82
CA TRP A 825 -15.05 15.04 -0.53
C TRP A 825 -16.09 14.12 0.13
N SER A 826 -17.16 14.68 0.72
CA SER A 826 -18.25 13.87 1.28
C SER A 826 -19.11 13.20 0.21
N GLU A 827 -19.24 13.80 -0.98
CA GLU A 827 -19.93 13.20 -2.13
C GLU A 827 -19.13 12.04 -2.75
N SER A 828 -17.79 12.07 -2.65
CA SER A 828 -16.90 11.05 -3.21
C SER A 828 -17.22 9.64 -2.68
N ARG A 829 -17.68 9.51 -1.44
CA ARG A 829 -18.03 8.23 -0.83
C ARG A 829 -19.29 7.61 -1.44
N ALA A 830 -20.33 8.43 -1.64
CA ALA A 830 -21.56 7.99 -2.28
C ALA A 830 -21.30 7.59 -3.73
N GLU A 831 -20.47 8.35 -4.44
CA GLU A 831 -20.09 8.05 -5.82
C GLU A 831 -19.18 6.83 -5.94
N LEU A 832 -18.22 6.61 -5.04
CA LEU A 832 -17.41 5.38 -5.04
C LEU A 832 -18.26 4.13 -4.74
N THR A 833 -19.17 4.23 -3.77
CA THR A 833 -20.12 3.15 -3.45
C THR A 833 -21.00 2.82 -4.66
N ARG A 834 -21.51 3.86 -5.33
CA ARG A 834 -22.28 3.72 -6.56
C ARG A 834 -21.44 3.11 -7.67
N LEU A 835 -20.21 3.56 -7.84
CA LEU A 835 -19.28 3.09 -8.86
C LEU A 835 -19.01 1.59 -8.72
N ARG A 836 -18.69 1.12 -7.50
CA ARG A 836 -18.49 -0.31 -7.23
C ARG A 836 -19.74 -1.15 -7.50
N LYS A 837 -20.93 -0.62 -7.20
CA LYS A 837 -22.20 -1.28 -7.57
C LYS A 837 -22.41 -1.36 -9.08
N LEU A 838 -21.97 -0.33 -9.81
CA LEU A 838 -22.07 -0.29 -11.27
C LEU A 838 -21.00 -1.12 -11.98
N ARG A 839 -19.87 -1.41 -11.32
CA ARG A 839 -18.71 -2.14 -11.85
C ARG A 839 -18.19 -3.15 -10.81
N PRO A 840 -18.95 -4.22 -10.50
CA PRO A 840 -18.59 -5.16 -9.44
C PRO A 840 -17.28 -5.91 -9.71
N ASP A 841 -17.00 -6.27 -10.97
CA ASP A 841 -15.80 -7.06 -11.33
C ASP A 841 -14.48 -6.29 -11.19
N ALA A 842 -14.56 -4.95 -11.13
CA ALA A 842 -13.40 -4.07 -10.93
C ALA A 842 -13.42 -3.39 -9.56
N ALA A 843 -14.40 -3.68 -8.70
CA ALA A 843 -14.64 -2.96 -7.44
C ALA A 843 -13.42 -2.94 -6.50
N GLU A 844 -12.58 -3.98 -6.58
CA GLU A 844 -11.38 -4.15 -5.75
C GLU A 844 -10.31 -3.11 -6.03
N TRP A 845 -10.19 -2.57 -7.26
CA TRP A 845 -9.12 -1.65 -7.67
C TRP A 845 -9.61 -0.36 -8.35
N LEU A 846 -10.88 -0.31 -8.76
CA LEU A 846 -11.46 0.84 -9.42
C LEU A 846 -11.60 2.00 -8.45
N HIS A 847 -11.27 3.19 -8.92
CA HIS A 847 -11.33 4.40 -8.13
C HIS A 847 -12.00 5.56 -8.81
N TYR A 848 -12.35 6.52 -7.97
CA TYR A 848 -12.89 7.80 -8.35
C TYR A 848 -11.74 8.81 -8.42
N SER A 849 -11.62 9.53 -9.54
CA SER A 849 -10.58 10.55 -9.71
C SER A 849 -11.16 11.86 -10.20
N VAL A 850 -10.56 12.92 -9.70
CA VAL A 850 -10.83 14.30 -10.01
C VAL A 850 -9.59 14.88 -10.69
N VAL A 851 -9.80 15.68 -11.74
CA VAL A 851 -8.74 16.44 -12.39
C VAL A 851 -9.04 17.91 -12.27
N ASP A 852 -8.08 18.71 -11.82
CA ASP A 852 -8.10 20.17 -11.87
C ASP A 852 -6.85 20.64 -12.62
N GLU A 853 -7.03 21.36 -13.71
CA GLU A 853 -5.95 21.72 -14.62
C GLU A 853 -6.20 23.02 -15.40
N VAL A 854 -5.12 23.56 -15.97
CA VAL A 854 -5.22 24.62 -16.99
C VAL A 854 -5.83 24.02 -18.25
N LEU A 855 -6.77 24.75 -18.85
CA LEU A 855 -7.48 24.27 -20.03
C LEU A 855 -6.59 24.24 -21.29
N ASP A 856 -6.31 23.05 -21.81
CA ASP A 856 -5.58 22.85 -23.08
C ASP A 856 -6.48 22.30 -24.20
N VAL A 857 -7.33 23.15 -24.77
CA VAL A 857 -8.23 22.81 -25.90
C VAL A 857 -7.86 23.51 -27.20
N PHE A 858 -6.73 24.21 -27.28
CA PHE A 858 -6.41 25.13 -28.38
C PHE A 858 -5.35 24.61 -29.36
N GLY A 859 -4.50 23.66 -28.93
CA GLY A 859 -3.33 23.21 -29.68
C GLY A 859 -3.61 22.36 -30.93
N GLU A 860 -2.56 21.72 -31.45
CA GLU A 860 -2.67 20.71 -32.50
C GLU A 860 -3.38 19.45 -31.98
N ALA A 861 -4.44 19.00 -32.68
CA ALA A 861 -5.24 17.80 -32.40
C ALA A 861 -5.61 17.63 -30.91
N PRO A 862 -6.30 18.61 -30.29
CA PRO A 862 -6.56 18.64 -28.86
C PRO A 862 -7.38 17.42 -28.39
N ALA A 863 -8.35 16.95 -29.17
CA ALA A 863 -9.17 15.81 -28.77
C ALA A 863 -8.36 14.50 -28.79
N ARG A 864 -7.57 14.27 -29.84
CA ARG A 864 -6.67 13.11 -29.91
C ARG A 864 -5.60 13.15 -28.82
N LYS A 865 -5.03 14.32 -28.51
CA LYS A 865 -4.07 14.46 -27.40
C LYS A 865 -4.68 14.06 -26.06
N LEU A 866 -5.89 14.54 -25.78
CA LEU A 866 -6.61 14.21 -24.56
C LEU A 866 -6.94 12.71 -24.47
N ALA A 867 -7.40 12.10 -25.57
CA ALA A 867 -7.64 10.66 -25.64
C ALA A 867 -6.36 9.82 -25.42
N TYR A 868 -5.24 10.25 -26.01
CA TYR A 868 -3.94 9.62 -25.80
C TYR A 868 -3.45 9.75 -24.37
N ARG A 869 -3.67 10.91 -23.72
CA ARG A 869 -3.35 11.10 -22.30
C ARG A 869 -4.11 10.11 -21.43
N TRP A 870 -5.43 9.99 -21.62
CA TRP A 870 -6.24 9.01 -20.87
C TRP A 870 -5.75 7.56 -21.08
N LEU A 871 -5.43 7.19 -22.33
CA LEU A 871 -4.87 5.87 -22.62
C LEU A 871 -3.50 5.68 -21.97
N SER A 872 -2.62 6.68 -22.02
CA SER A 872 -1.31 6.63 -21.38
C SER A 872 -1.43 6.47 -19.87
N ASP A 873 -2.33 7.21 -19.23
CA ASP A 873 -2.60 7.10 -17.79
C ASP A 873 -3.08 5.69 -17.42
N ASP A 874 -3.96 5.09 -18.22
CA ASP A 874 -4.40 3.70 -18.02
C ASP A 874 -3.23 2.71 -18.17
N LEU A 875 -2.43 2.84 -19.22
CA LEU A 875 -1.32 1.94 -19.50
C LEU A 875 -0.20 2.04 -18.45
N VAL A 876 0.03 3.22 -17.88
CA VAL A 876 0.95 3.41 -16.75
C VAL A 876 0.48 2.62 -15.53
N ARG A 877 -0.83 2.64 -15.21
CA ARG A 877 -1.40 1.93 -14.05
C ARG A 877 -1.23 0.42 -14.13
N ILE A 878 -1.25 -0.12 -15.34
CA ILE A 878 -1.07 -1.57 -15.57
C ILE A 878 0.37 -1.97 -15.90
N GLY A 879 1.33 -1.05 -15.82
CA GLY A 879 2.75 -1.36 -16.04
C GLY A 879 3.13 -1.59 -17.51
N TRP A 880 2.33 -1.11 -18.46
CA TRP A 880 2.65 -1.13 -19.90
C TRP A 880 3.36 0.13 -20.40
N LEU A 881 3.45 1.16 -19.56
CA LEU A 881 4.22 2.40 -19.78
C LEU A 881 4.85 2.90 -18.48
N GLU A 882 5.95 3.64 -18.62
CA GLU A 882 6.58 4.35 -17.49
C GLU A 882 5.90 5.70 -17.23
N ARG A 883 5.89 6.16 -15.97
CA ARG A 883 5.39 7.49 -15.61
C ARG A 883 6.18 8.57 -16.34
N GLY A 884 5.49 9.59 -16.87
CA GLY A 884 6.11 10.69 -17.62
C GLY A 884 6.48 10.38 -19.07
N THR A 885 5.99 9.26 -19.61
CA THR A 885 6.16 8.91 -21.04
C THR A 885 5.39 9.86 -21.98
N TYR A 886 4.34 10.52 -21.48
CA TYR A 886 3.50 11.46 -22.23
C TYR A 886 3.28 12.76 -21.45
#